data_AF-A0A7R8X9E0-F1
#
_entry.id   AF-A0A7R8X9E0-F1
#
_cell.length_a   1.000
_cell.length_b   1.000
_cell.length_c   1.000
_cell.angle_alpha   90.00
_cell.angle_beta   90.00
_cell.angle_gamma   90.00
#
_symmetry.space_group_name_H-M   'P 1'
#
loop_
_entity.id
_entity.type
_entity.pdbx_description
1 polymer ?
#
loop_
_entity_poly.entity_id
_entity_poly.type
_entity_poly.pdbx_seq_one_letter_code
_entity_poly.pdbx_strand_id
1 'polypeptide(L)'
;MVVPCNQIVEPRRGLVVVQAHPLAPTTSAISLYSTAVELSKRRKGSPKKSTKDGRNLDELKQELDIDDHQISIDELATRLGINIQTGLSEQEAKHRLERDGPNALTPPPTTPEWVKFCKQLFGGFAMLLWLGAILCFVAYSIQAGTFEEPPDDNLYLGVVLAAVVIITGCFSYYQEAKSSRIMESFKNMVPQYAVVHRGNQTLTVRAEELVIGDVVDVKFGDRIPADIRIIETRGFKVDNSSLTGESEPQSRSPDYTNANPLETRNLAFFSTNAVEGTAKGIVIQTGDNTVMGRIAGLASGLDTGETPIAKEIAHFIHIITAVAVFLGVSFFVIAFIQGYHWLDAVIFLIGIIVANVPEGLLATVTVCLTLTAKRMASKNCLVKNLEAVETLGSTSTICSDKTGTLTQNRMTVAHMWFDNQIIEADTTEDQTGVKYDKNSPGWKALARVAALCSRADFKGGQDNVPLLKREVTGDASEAALLKCVEIAMGDVVGYRKRHKKVCEIPFNSTNKYQVSIHETEDPNDQSYLLVMKGAPERILERCSTIFLNGKEFPMDDHWKDSFNAAYLELGGLGERVLGFCDYKLPLDKFPPGYPFDADEQNFPLSGLRFVGLMAMIDPPRAAVPDAVSKCRSAGIKVIMITGDHPITAKAIAKSVGIISEGSETVEDIASRLNIPLSDVDPAQARACVVHGSELRDMTADMIDDVLRNHSEIVFARTSPQQKLIIVEGCQRLGAIVAVTGDGVNDSPALKKADIGVAMGIAGSDVSKQAADMILLDDNFASIVTGVEEGRLIFDNLKKSIAYTLTSNIPEISPFLLFILANVPLPLGTVTILCIDLGTDMVPAISLAYEEAESDIMKRQPRNPFTDKLVNERLISMAYGQIGMIQASAGFFTYFVIMAQNGFKPSTLLGIRRQWDSHAINDLEDSYGQEWTYQDRKILEYTCHTAFFTSIVIVQWTDLIICKTRRNSVFHQGMKNWILNFALIFETCLAAILSYTPGMDKALRMYPLKFIWWLPALPFSLLIWVYDECRRFLMRRSPGGWIERETYY
;
A
#
# COMPACT_ATOMS: atom_id res chain seq x y z
N MET A 1 -26.29 46.44 26.08
CA MET A 1 -26.70 47.06 27.37
C MET A 1 -28.04 46.49 27.79
N VAL A 2 -28.23 46.28 29.11
CA VAL A 2 -29.47 46.42 29.91
C VAL A 2 -30.83 45.95 29.35
N VAL A 3 -31.38 44.96 30.04
CA VAL A 3 -32.76 44.38 30.07
C VAL A 3 -33.74 45.33 30.81
N PRO A 4 -35.06 45.45 30.47
CA PRO A 4 -36.11 44.86 31.36
C PRO A 4 -37.54 44.53 30.82
N CYS A 5 -38.09 43.43 31.36
CA CYS A 5 -39.43 43.18 31.99
C CYS A 5 -40.80 43.64 31.40
N ASN A 6 -41.75 42.69 31.25
CA ASN A 6 -42.90 42.40 32.18
C ASN A 6 -43.86 41.31 31.61
N GLN A 7 -44.22 40.25 32.37
CA GLN A 7 -45.50 39.99 33.13
C GLN A 7 -46.81 40.07 32.28
N ILE A 8 -47.75 39.10 32.28
CA ILE A 8 -48.72 38.59 33.31
C ILE A 8 -49.32 37.22 32.77
N VAL A 9 -49.74 36.11 33.45
CA VAL A 9 -50.25 35.69 34.80
C VAL A 9 -51.80 35.66 34.91
N GLU A 10 -52.58 34.60 35.21
CA GLU A 10 -52.47 33.12 35.41
C GLU A 10 -53.71 32.49 34.65
N PRO A 11 -54.70 31.68 35.14
CA PRO A 11 -54.77 30.66 36.21
C PRO A 11 -55.45 29.28 35.93
N ARG A 12 -55.28 28.34 36.90
CA ARG A 12 -56.07 27.10 37.22
C ARG A 12 -55.75 25.79 36.46
N ARG A 13 -55.76 24.56 37.04
CA ARG A 13 -55.63 23.91 38.38
C ARG A 13 -56.46 22.60 38.36
N GLY A 14 -55.88 21.45 38.73
CA GLY A 14 -56.60 20.17 38.92
C GLY A 14 -55.69 19.02 39.41
N LEU A 15 -56.20 18.12 40.28
CA LEU A 15 -55.46 17.01 40.93
C LEU A 15 -55.22 15.83 39.94
N VAL A 16 -54.21 14.92 39.99
CA VAL A 16 -53.32 14.33 41.02
C VAL A 16 -53.91 13.09 41.76
N VAL A 17 -53.07 12.04 42.00
CA VAL A 17 -53.32 10.75 42.74
C VAL A 17 -54.00 9.60 41.91
N VAL A 18 -53.66 8.28 41.97
CA VAL A 18 -52.40 7.48 42.15
C VAL A 18 -52.69 5.95 41.91
N GLN A 19 -51.71 5.13 41.45
CA GLN A 19 -51.61 3.61 41.47
C GLN A 19 -52.82 2.75 40.94
N ALA A 20 -52.73 1.48 40.47
CA ALA A 20 -51.81 0.36 40.72
C ALA A 20 -51.79 -0.71 39.58
N HIS A 21 -50.93 -1.74 39.72
CA HIS A 21 -50.83 -3.00 38.94
C HIS A 21 -51.59 -4.17 39.63
N PRO A 22 -51.61 -5.44 39.13
CA PRO A 22 -51.57 -5.99 37.75
C PRO A 22 -52.69 -7.03 37.47
N LEU A 23 -52.76 -7.63 36.26
CA LEU A 23 -52.97 -9.09 35.98
C LEU A 23 -53.22 -9.38 34.48
N ALA A 24 -53.12 -10.66 34.09
CA ALA A 24 -53.40 -11.23 32.75
C ALA A 24 -53.74 -12.74 32.91
N PRO A 25 -54.09 -13.52 31.86
CA PRO A 25 -54.48 -13.20 30.47
C PRO A 25 -55.87 -13.80 30.07
N THR A 26 -56.32 -13.66 28.81
CA THR A 26 -56.71 -14.76 27.86
C THR A 26 -57.53 -14.30 26.63
N THR A 27 -57.12 -14.78 25.44
CA THR A 27 -57.91 -15.11 24.22
C THR A 27 -58.90 -14.13 23.54
N SER A 28 -58.49 -13.71 22.33
CA SER A 28 -59.17 -13.94 21.03
C SER A 28 -60.06 -12.86 20.35
N ALA A 29 -59.89 -12.83 19.01
CA ALA A 29 -60.71 -12.24 17.94
C ALA A 29 -60.62 -10.72 17.64
N ILE A 30 -60.82 -10.38 16.34
CA ILE A 30 -60.87 -9.04 15.71
C ILE A 30 -59.53 -8.27 15.82
N SER A 31 -58.59 -8.30 14.87
CA SER A 31 -58.62 -8.34 13.38
C SER A 31 -59.08 -7.05 12.69
N LEU A 32 -58.25 -6.57 11.75
CA LEU A 32 -58.35 -5.34 10.93
C LEU A 32 -58.00 -4.01 11.65
N TYR A 33 -57.38 -3.08 10.90
CA TYR A 33 -56.98 -1.71 11.27
C TYR A 33 -55.78 -1.49 12.24
N SER A 34 -54.59 -1.98 11.90
CA SER A 34 -53.33 -1.44 12.49
C SER A 34 -52.08 -1.51 11.61
N THR A 35 -52.17 -1.18 10.31
CA THR A 35 -51.02 -1.27 9.37
C THR A 35 -50.85 -0.01 8.50
N ALA A 36 -50.74 1.18 9.12
CA ALA A 36 -50.68 2.45 8.37
C ALA A 36 -49.87 3.61 9.01
N VAL A 37 -49.20 3.43 10.17
CA VAL A 37 -48.75 4.58 10.99
C VAL A 37 -47.23 4.70 11.17
N GLU A 38 -46.47 3.61 11.20
CA GLU A 38 -45.04 3.66 11.60
C GLU A 38 -44.07 4.20 10.53
N LEU A 39 -44.41 4.12 9.24
CA LEU A 39 -43.56 4.63 8.14
C LEU A 39 -43.41 6.16 8.09
N SER A 40 -44.08 6.92 8.97
CA SER A 40 -44.09 8.39 8.96
C SER A 40 -43.00 9.07 9.82
N LYS A 41 -42.26 8.32 10.65
CA LYS A 41 -41.37 8.89 11.70
C LYS A 41 -39.86 8.91 11.39
N ARG A 42 -39.45 8.95 10.11
CA ARG A 42 -38.05 9.24 9.71
C ARG A 42 -37.94 10.45 8.74
N ARG A 43 -37.94 11.67 9.30
CA ARG A 43 -37.20 12.90 8.84
C ARG A 43 -37.89 14.20 9.29
N LYS A 44 -37.28 14.93 10.25
CA LYS A 44 -37.19 16.41 10.26
C LYS A 44 -36.27 16.90 11.39
N GLY A 45 -35.01 17.15 11.04
CA GLY A 45 -34.02 17.85 11.85
C GLY A 45 -33.05 18.56 10.91
N SER A 46 -32.72 19.82 11.19
CA SER A 46 -31.86 20.64 10.30
C SER A 46 -30.39 20.24 10.44
N PRO A 47 -29.61 20.18 9.34
CA PRO A 47 -28.24 19.72 9.38
C PRO A 47 -27.28 20.80 9.91
N LYS A 48 -26.65 20.54 11.07
CA LYS A 48 -25.30 21.09 11.33
C LYS A 48 -24.32 20.33 10.44
N LYS A 49 -23.45 21.06 9.73
CA LYS A 49 -22.82 20.59 8.48
C LYS A 49 -21.50 19.80 8.66
N SER A 50 -21.16 19.37 9.88
CA SER A 50 -19.87 18.73 10.20
C SER A 50 -19.96 17.37 10.91
N THR A 51 -21.17 16.84 11.15
CA THR A 51 -21.37 15.58 11.89
C THR A 51 -22.22 14.58 11.11
N LYS A 52 -22.23 14.67 9.78
CA LYS A 52 -23.11 13.87 8.91
C LYS A 52 -22.35 12.75 8.20
N ASP A 53 -21.12 13.02 7.76
CA ASP A 53 -20.39 12.12 6.87
C ASP A 53 -19.78 10.93 7.62
N GLY A 54 -19.23 11.15 8.83
CA GLY A 54 -18.73 10.07 9.70
C GLY A 54 -19.78 9.01 10.04
N ARG A 55 -21.04 9.41 10.31
CA ARG A 55 -22.13 8.47 10.55
C ARG A 55 -22.47 7.61 9.32
N ASN A 56 -22.28 8.16 8.12
CA ASN A 56 -22.50 7.45 6.87
C ASN A 56 -21.38 6.41 6.61
N LEU A 57 -20.15 6.71 7.06
CA LEU A 57 -19.03 5.76 7.05
C LEU A 57 -19.20 4.64 8.07
N ASP A 58 -19.69 4.93 9.28
CA ASP A 58 -20.01 3.90 10.28
C ASP A 58 -21.14 2.96 9.82
N GLU A 59 -22.15 3.48 9.11
CA GLU A 59 -23.19 2.66 8.44
C GLU A 59 -22.61 1.82 7.28
N LEU A 60 -21.61 2.32 6.53
CA LEU A 60 -20.91 1.56 5.49
C LEU A 60 -19.95 0.48 6.03
N LYS A 61 -19.38 0.69 7.23
CA LYS A 61 -18.55 -0.31 7.93
C LYS A 61 -19.33 -1.52 8.45
N GLN A 62 -20.65 -1.41 8.60
CA GLN A 62 -21.50 -2.54 8.99
C GLN A 62 -21.71 -3.50 7.82
N GLU A 63 -22.01 -4.77 8.14
CA GLU A 63 -22.31 -5.80 7.14
C GLU A 63 -23.60 -5.47 6.35
N LEU A 64 -23.87 -6.24 5.29
CA LEU A 64 -25.07 -6.07 4.48
C LEU A 64 -26.25 -6.80 5.12
N ASP A 65 -27.13 -6.03 5.75
CA ASP A 65 -28.49 -6.47 6.08
C ASP A 65 -29.39 -6.28 4.84
N ILE A 66 -29.86 -7.39 4.27
CA ILE A 66 -30.80 -7.49 3.14
C ILE A 66 -31.81 -8.59 3.50
N ASP A 67 -33.09 -8.38 3.22
CA ASP A 67 -34.15 -9.38 3.42
C ASP A 67 -34.77 -9.89 2.10
N ASP A 68 -34.51 -9.23 0.97
CA ASP A 68 -35.03 -9.59 -0.37
C ASP A 68 -34.64 -11.01 -0.84
N HIS A 69 -33.59 -11.62 -0.27
CA HIS A 69 -33.22 -13.02 -0.53
C HIS A 69 -33.97 -14.04 0.33
N GLN A 70 -34.56 -13.61 1.45
CA GLN A 70 -35.28 -14.44 2.40
C GLN A 70 -36.77 -14.58 2.03
N ILE A 71 -37.35 -13.52 1.47
CA ILE A 71 -38.76 -13.47 1.05
C ILE A 71 -39.03 -14.27 -0.25
N SER A 72 -40.32 -14.55 -0.46
CA SER A 72 -40.81 -15.26 -1.64
C SER A 72 -40.76 -14.39 -2.91
N ILE A 73 -40.73 -15.02 -4.09
CA ILE A 73 -40.63 -14.30 -5.37
C ILE A 73 -41.89 -13.43 -5.63
N ASP A 74 -43.08 -13.93 -5.28
CA ASP A 74 -44.34 -13.17 -5.41
C ASP A 74 -44.41 -11.98 -4.45
N GLU A 75 -43.86 -12.13 -3.24
CA GLU A 75 -43.76 -11.06 -2.25
C GLU A 75 -42.76 -9.99 -2.67
N LEU A 76 -41.59 -10.38 -3.21
CA LEU A 76 -40.63 -9.44 -3.80
C LEU A 76 -41.22 -8.72 -5.02
N ALA A 77 -41.93 -9.42 -5.90
CA ALA A 77 -42.60 -8.82 -7.04
C ALA A 77 -43.68 -7.80 -6.60
N THR A 78 -44.41 -8.12 -5.52
CA THR A 78 -45.37 -7.20 -4.88
C THR A 78 -44.67 -5.99 -4.25
N ARG A 79 -43.57 -6.20 -3.51
CA ARG A 79 -42.75 -5.16 -2.87
C ARG A 79 -42.17 -4.16 -3.88
N LEU A 80 -41.70 -4.64 -5.03
CA LEU A 80 -41.10 -3.83 -6.10
C LEU A 80 -42.12 -3.30 -7.13
N GLY A 81 -43.37 -3.77 -7.06
CA GLY A 81 -44.46 -3.37 -7.96
C GLY A 81 -44.27 -3.83 -9.41
N ILE A 82 -43.80 -5.08 -9.62
CA ILE A 82 -43.42 -5.59 -10.94
C ILE A 82 -44.18 -6.86 -11.34
N ASN A 83 -44.26 -7.11 -12.65
CA ASN A 83 -44.72 -8.38 -13.20
C ASN A 83 -43.53 -9.17 -13.74
N ILE A 84 -43.32 -10.38 -13.20
CA ILE A 84 -42.17 -11.25 -13.47
C ILE A 84 -42.07 -11.68 -14.95
N GLN A 85 -43.21 -11.81 -15.65
CA GLN A 85 -43.24 -12.27 -17.03
C GLN A 85 -43.05 -11.12 -18.04
N THR A 86 -43.66 -9.96 -17.81
CA THR A 86 -43.60 -8.83 -18.74
C THR A 86 -42.48 -7.83 -18.46
N GLY A 87 -41.89 -7.88 -17.26
CA GLY A 87 -40.97 -6.88 -16.74
C GLY A 87 -41.65 -5.54 -16.42
N LEU A 88 -40.84 -4.51 -16.20
CA LEU A 88 -41.28 -3.11 -16.04
C LEU A 88 -41.82 -2.52 -17.36
N SER A 89 -42.61 -1.46 -17.28
CA SER A 89 -42.88 -0.62 -18.46
C SER A 89 -41.71 0.33 -18.71
N GLU A 90 -41.47 0.72 -19.96
CA GLU A 90 -40.41 1.67 -20.32
C GLU A 90 -40.59 3.04 -19.62
N GLN A 91 -41.85 3.46 -19.43
CA GLN A 91 -42.19 4.70 -18.72
C GLN A 91 -41.86 4.63 -17.22
N GLU A 92 -42.19 3.54 -16.55
CA GLU A 92 -41.85 3.34 -15.13
C GLU A 92 -40.34 3.13 -14.94
N ALA A 93 -39.68 2.43 -15.87
CA ALA A 93 -38.23 2.28 -15.85
C ALA A 93 -37.52 3.64 -15.96
N LYS A 94 -37.96 4.51 -16.88
CA LYS A 94 -37.45 5.88 -17.01
C LYS A 94 -37.76 6.73 -15.77
N HIS A 95 -38.95 6.61 -15.20
CA HIS A 95 -39.32 7.32 -13.97
C HIS A 95 -38.46 6.89 -12.76
N ARG A 96 -38.12 5.60 -12.64
CA ARG A 96 -37.16 5.10 -11.63
C ARG A 96 -35.74 5.63 -11.90
N LEU A 97 -35.30 5.69 -13.15
CA LEU A 97 -33.99 6.21 -13.54
C LEU A 97 -33.84 7.70 -13.19
N GLU A 98 -34.90 8.49 -13.38
CA GLU A 98 -34.97 9.91 -12.98
C GLU A 98 -35.09 10.11 -11.44
N ARG A 99 -35.56 9.10 -10.70
CA ARG A 99 -35.73 9.11 -9.24
C ARG A 99 -34.46 8.68 -8.49
N ASP A 100 -33.85 7.57 -8.92
CA ASP A 100 -32.77 6.88 -8.22
C ASP A 100 -31.38 7.21 -8.79
N GLY A 101 -31.32 7.70 -10.03
CA GLY A 101 -30.08 7.91 -10.78
C GLY A 101 -29.68 6.70 -11.65
N PRO A 102 -28.61 6.84 -12.46
CA PRO A 102 -28.11 5.76 -13.30
C PRO A 102 -27.48 4.63 -12.46
N ASN A 103 -27.52 3.41 -12.98
CA ASN A 103 -26.80 2.27 -12.42
C ASN A 103 -25.29 2.35 -12.77
N ALA A 104 -24.61 3.29 -12.12
CA ALA A 104 -23.18 3.51 -12.19
C ALA A 104 -22.64 3.82 -10.79
N LEU A 105 -21.33 3.65 -10.58
CA LEU A 105 -20.68 4.10 -9.34
C LEU A 105 -20.38 5.59 -9.42
N THR A 106 -20.72 6.36 -8.38
CA THR A 106 -20.42 7.79 -8.33
C THR A 106 -18.91 7.98 -8.19
N PRO A 107 -18.22 8.68 -9.12
CA PRO A 107 -16.80 8.93 -8.97
C PRO A 107 -16.53 9.80 -7.74
N PRO A 108 -15.48 9.50 -6.93
CA PRO A 108 -15.19 10.27 -5.73
C PRO A 108 -14.91 11.74 -6.04
N PRO A 109 -15.27 12.68 -5.14
CA PRO A 109 -15.08 14.10 -5.36
C PRO A 109 -13.58 14.43 -5.49
N THR A 110 -13.14 14.75 -6.70
CA THR A 110 -11.74 15.07 -6.97
C THR A 110 -11.35 16.39 -6.32
N THR A 111 -10.21 16.41 -5.62
CA THR A 111 -9.61 17.65 -5.12
C THR A 111 -9.13 18.47 -6.32
N PRO A 112 -9.62 19.70 -6.54
CA PRO A 112 -9.21 20.51 -7.69
C PRO A 112 -7.70 20.77 -7.65
N GLU A 113 -7.03 20.70 -8.80
CA GLU A 113 -5.57 20.82 -8.87
C GLU A 113 -5.02 22.12 -8.26
N TRP A 114 -5.77 23.23 -8.36
CA TRP A 114 -5.41 24.50 -7.71
C TRP A 114 -5.42 24.41 -6.17
N VAL A 115 -6.25 23.55 -5.58
CA VAL A 115 -6.25 23.30 -4.12
C VAL A 115 -5.01 22.50 -3.72
N LYS A 116 -4.61 21.50 -4.52
CA LYS A 116 -3.37 20.74 -4.28
C LYS A 116 -2.15 21.67 -4.37
N PHE A 117 -2.06 22.48 -5.43
CA PHE A 117 -1.01 23.47 -5.60
C PHE A 117 -0.95 24.47 -4.42
N CYS A 118 -2.09 25.02 -3.99
CA CYS A 118 -2.13 25.90 -2.82
C CYS A 118 -1.73 25.19 -1.51
N LYS A 119 -2.03 23.90 -1.31
CA LYS A 119 -1.53 23.14 -0.15
C LYS A 119 0.01 23.10 -0.12
N GLN A 120 0.65 22.87 -1.28
CA GLN A 120 2.11 22.85 -1.39
C GLN A 120 2.74 24.24 -1.10
N LEU A 121 2.07 25.34 -1.49
CA LEU A 121 2.53 26.71 -1.24
C LEU A 121 2.42 27.19 0.22
N PHE A 122 1.63 26.51 1.07
CA PHE A 122 1.39 26.92 2.47
C PHE A 122 1.67 25.78 3.46
N GLY A 123 2.47 24.78 3.06
CA GLY A 123 2.89 23.66 3.91
C GLY A 123 4.22 23.91 4.61
N GLY A 124 4.30 23.61 5.91
CA GLY A 124 5.57 23.54 6.66
C GLY A 124 6.42 24.82 6.58
N PHE A 125 7.69 24.67 6.19
CA PHE A 125 8.65 25.78 6.05
C PHE A 125 8.16 26.91 5.12
N ALA A 126 7.30 26.62 4.13
CA ALA A 126 6.76 27.66 3.25
C ALA A 126 6.01 28.76 4.03
N MET A 127 5.37 28.44 5.16
CA MET A 127 4.73 29.43 6.03
C MET A 127 5.72 30.34 6.75
N LEU A 128 6.90 29.83 7.13
CA LEU A 128 7.97 30.65 7.73
C LEU A 128 8.61 31.55 6.68
N LEU A 129 8.84 31.04 5.47
CA LEU A 129 9.39 31.81 4.37
C LEU A 129 8.41 32.89 3.86
N TRP A 130 7.10 32.61 3.83
CA TRP A 130 6.07 33.63 3.61
C TRP A 130 6.08 34.70 4.71
N LEU A 131 6.18 34.30 5.99
CA LEU A 131 6.26 35.26 7.10
C LEU A 131 7.52 36.13 6.98
N GLY A 132 8.68 35.54 6.66
CA GLY A 132 9.93 36.25 6.39
C GLY A 132 9.81 37.23 5.23
N ALA A 133 9.26 36.80 4.09
CA ALA A 133 9.03 37.66 2.92
C ALA A 133 8.10 38.83 3.22
N ILE A 134 6.98 38.59 3.92
CA ILE A 134 6.03 39.63 4.34
C ILE A 134 6.72 40.63 5.29
N LEU A 135 7.51 40.15 6.25
CA LEU A 135 8.26 41.01 7.17
C LEU A 135 9.34 41.83 6.44
N CYS A 136 9.99 41.27 5.41
CA CYS A 136 10.93 42.01 4.54
C CYS A 136 10.22 43.17 3.81
N PHE A 137 9.05 42.91 3.20
CA PHE A 137 8.27 43.95 2.52
C PHE A 137 7.76 45.02 3.50
N VAL A 138 7.39 44.66 4.73
CA VAL A 138 7.01 45.62 5.78
C VAL A 138 8.22 46.46 6.21
N ALA A 139 9.39 45.85 6.44
CA ALA A 139 10.61 46.55 6.80
C ALA A 139 11.03 47.57 5.72
N TYR A 140 11.05 47.14 4.44
CA TYR A 140 11.32 48.01 3.30
C TYR A 140 10.30 49.16 3.20
N SER A 141 9.01 48.87 3.39
CA SER A 141 7.94 49.88 3.33
C SER A 141 8.09 50.96 4.42
N ILE A 142 8.57 50.60 5.61
CA ILE A 142 8.85 51.59 6.67
C ILE A 142 10.14 52.36 6.37
N GLN A 143 11.19 51.71 5.85
CA GLN A 143 12.42 52.37 5.42
C GLN A 143 12.15 53.40 4.31
N ALA A 144 11.39 53.04 3.28
CA ALA A 144 10.99 53.94 2.19
C ALA A 144 10.06 55.09 2.64
N GLY A 145 9.43 54.98 3.82
CA GLY A 145 8.70 56.06 4.48
C GLY A 145 9.54 56.91 5.44
N THR A 146 10.82 56.58 5.65
CA THR A 146 11.69 57.19 6.69
C THR A 146 12.99 57.77 6.12
N PHE A 147 13.54 57.19 5.04
CA PHE A 147 14.77 57.59 4.38
C PHE A 147 14.50 58.07 2.95
N GLU A 148 15.21 59.09 2.47
CA GLU A 148 15.08 59.59 1.09
C GLU A 148 15.61 58.58 0.05
N GLU A 149 16.67 57.83 0.40
CA GLU A 149 17.19 56.69 -0.36
C GLU A 149 17.13 55.42 0.51
N PRO A 150 16.05 54.61 0.43
CA PRO A 150 15.97 53.35 1.16
C PRO A 150 16.85 52.26 0.50
N PRO A 151 17.51 51.39 1.28
CA PRO A 151 18.26 50.27 0.71
C PRO A 151 17.33 49.18 0.17
N ASP A 152 17.49 48.84 -1.12
CA ASP A 152 16.68 47.84 -1.81
C ASP A 152 16.82 46.40 -1.25
N ASP A 153 17.82 46.13 -0.41
CA ASP A 153 18.16 44.82 0.14
C ASP A 153 16.95 44.05 0.69
N ASN A 154 16.08 44.73 1.45
CA ASN A 154 14.87 44.13 2.02
C ASN A 154 13.79 43.87 0.94
N LEU A 155 13.72 44.69 -0.11
CA LEU A 155 12.82 44.46 -1.24
C LEU A 155 13.28 43.23 -2.06
N TYR A 156 14.57 43.17 -2.40
CA TYR A 156 15.15 42.02 -3.11
C TYR A 156 15.02 40.73 -2.30
N LEU A 157 15.34 40.74 -1.00
CA LEU A 157 15.19 39.57 -0.13
C LEU A 157 13.74 39.10 -0.06
N GLY A 158 12.77 40.01 0.11
CA GLY A 158 11.34 39.67 0.12
C GLY A 158 10.88 39.03 -1.21
N VAL A 159 11.33 39.56 -2.34
CA VAL A 159 11.03 38.98 -3.67
C VAL A 159 11.68 37.60 -3.84
N VAL A 160 12.93 37.42 -3.43
CA VAL A 160 13.63 36.13 -3.54
C VAL A 160 12.99 35.06 -2.66
N LEU A 161 12.70 35.35 -1.39
CA LEU A 161 12.03 34.40 -0.49
C LEU A 161 10.65 33.98 -1.03
N ALA A 162 9.85 34.93 -1.55
CA ALA A 162 8.58 34.62 -2.20
C ALA A 162 8.76 33.77 -3.47
N ALA A 163 9.78 34.03 -4.29
CA ALA A 163 10.10 33.25 -5.48
C ALA A 163 10.55 31.82 -5.11
N VAL A 164 11.33 31.63 -4.05
CA VAL A 164 11.75 30.32 -3.54
C VAL A 164 10.54 29.47 -3.14
N VAL A 165 9.58 30.04 -2.40
CA VAL A 165 8.34 29.33 -2.04
C VAL A 165 7.51 28.97 -3.28
N ILE A 166 7.41 29.86 -4.26
CA ILE A 166 6.68 29.59 -5.50
C ILE A 166 7.35 28.49 -6.34
N ILE A 167 8.69 28.52 -6.47
CA ILE A 167 9.46 27.53 -7.23
C ILE A 167 9.40 26.15 -6.57
N THR A 168 9.60 26.08 -5.25
CA THR A 168 9.50 24.82 -4.49
C THR A 168 8.09 24.25 -4.52
N GLY A 169 7.05 25.07 -4.31
CA GLY A 169 5.65 24.63 -4.43
C GLY A 169 5.29 24.13 -5.83
N CYS A 170 5.75 24.81 -6.89
CA CYS A 170 5.62 24.34 -8.28
C CYS A 170 6.31 23.00 -8.51
N PHE A 171 7.51 22.80 -7.96
CA PHE A 171 8.28 21.56 -8.11
C PHE A 171 7.59 20.38 -7.41
N SER A 172 7.17 20.55 -6.16
CA SER A 172 6.44 19.52 -5.39
C SER A 172 5.13 19.12 -6.07
N TYR A 173 4.31 20.11 -6.45
CA TYR A 173 3.06 19.88 -7.18
C TYR A 173 3.28 19.19 -8.54
N TYR A 174 4.32 19.56 -9.29
CA TYR A 174 4.61 18.90 -10.57
C TYR A 174 4.90 17.40 -10.41
N GLN A 175 5.58 16.99 -9.34
CA GLN A 175 5.84 15.57 -9.05
C GLN A 175 4.57 14.81 -8.67
N GLU A 176 3.77 15.36 -7.75
CA GLU A 176 2.49 14.81 -7.32
C GLU A 176 1.51 14.63 -8.51
N ALA A 177 1.39 15.66 -9.35
CA ALA A 177 0.57 15.64 -10.55
C ALA A 177 1.09 14.66 -11.62
N LYS A 178 2.41 14.53 -11.79
CA LYS A 178 3.01 13.57 -12.73
C LYS A 178 2.68 12.12 -12.36
N SER A 179 2.77 11.78 -11.07
CA SER A 179 2.41 10.44 -10.59
C SER A 179 0.91 10.16 -10.78
N SER A 180 0.07 11.12 -10.41
CA SER A 180 -1.39 11.05 -10.58
C SER A 180 -1.81 10.72 -12.03
N ARG A 181 -1.19 11.36 -13.03
CA ARG A 181 -1.52 11.16 -14.46
C ARG A 181 -1.20 9.76 -14.99
N ILE A 182 -0.21 9.06 -14.43
CA ILE A 182 0.09 7.67 -14.83
C ILE A 182 -1.09 6.76 -14.46
N MET A 183 -1.77 7.03 -13.34
CA MET A 183 -2.95 6.28 -12.92
C MET A 183 -4.17 6.55 -13.82
N GLU A 184 -4.33 7.78 -14.33
CA GLU A 184 -5.46 8.12 -15.21
C GLU A 184 -5.42 7.38 -16.56
N SER A 185 -4.23 7.05 -17.10
CA SER A 185 -4.13 6.30 -18.36
C SER A 185 -4.72 4.89 -18.33
N PHE A 186 -4.98 4.32 -17.14
CA PHE A 186 -5.61 3.01 -16.97
C PHE A 186 -7.14 3.05 -16.92
N LYS A 187 -7.79 4.23 -16.80
CA LYS A 187 -9.25 4.34 -16.54
C LYS A 187 -10.18 4.04 -17.73
N ASN A 188 -9.66 3.52 -18.84
CA ASN A 188 -10.43 3.30 -20.08
C ASN A 188 -11.24 1.98 -20.05
N MET A 189 -12.31 1.94 -19.27
CA MET A 189 -13.26 0.80 -19.29
C MET A 189 -14.04 0.71 -20.61
N VAL A 190 -14.33 -0.52 -21.05
CA VAL A 190 -15.25 -0.79 -22.16
C VAL A 190 -16.70 -0.63 -21.66
N PRO A 191 -17.58 0.11 -22.38
CA PRO A 191 -18.97 0.30 -21.97
C PRO A 191 -19.74 -1.03 -21.96
N GLN A 192 -20.51 -1.26 -20.89
CA GLN A 192 -21.21 -2.52 -20.66
C GLN A 192 -22.70 -2.43 -21.01
N TYR A 193 -23.24 -3.51 -21.55
CA TYR A 193 -24.64 -3.64 -21.97
C TYR A 193 -25.31 -4.77 -21.20
N ALA A 194 -26.62 -4.65 -20.97
CA ALA A 194 -27.43 -5.63 -20.26
C ALA A 194 -28.66 -6.01 -21.08
N VAL A 195 -29.13 -7.25 -20.93
CA VAL A 195 -30.35 -7.74 -21.57
C VAL A 195 -31.50 -7.67 -20.57
N VAL A 196 -32.52 -6.84 -20.85
CA VAL A 196 -33.69 -6.62 -19.99
C VAL A 196 -34.98 -7.07 -20.66
N HIS A 197 -35.96 -7.49 -19.85
CA HIS A 197 -37.35 -7.59 -20.26
C HIS A 197 -38.09 -6.34 -19.79
N ARG A 198 -38.61 -5.55 -20.74
CA ARG A 198 -39.45 -4.38 -20.50
C ARG A 198 -40.62 -4.39 -21.47
N GLY A 199 -41.84 -4.14 -20.98
CA GLY A 199 -43.05 -4.09 -21.81
C GLY A 199 -43.35 -5.38 -22.60
N ASN A 200 -42.97 -6.54 -22.06
CA ASN A 200 -43.02 -7.84 -22.74
C ASN A 200 -42.16 -7.93 -24.02
N GLN A 201 -41.07 -7.15 -24.08
CA GLN A 201 -40.03 -7.24 -25.10
C GLN A 201 -38.64 -7.38 -24.45
N THR A 202 -37.77 -8.16 -25.09
CA THR A 202 -36.37 -8.30 -24.67
C THR A 202 -35.51 -7.27 -25.38
N LEU A 203 -34.90 -6.36 -24.62
CA LEU A 203 -34.12 -5.23 -25.13
C LEU A 203 -32.67 -5.33 -24.64
N THR A 204 -31.72 -4.82 -25.44
CA THR A 204 -30.33 -4.62 -25.00
C THR A 204 -30.13 -3.15 -24.67
N VAL A 205 -29.97 -2.84 -23.39
CA VAL A 205 -29.80 -1.47 -22.85
C VAL A 205 -28.36 -1.27 -22.37
N ARG A 206 -27.96 -0.03 -22.09
CA ARG A 206 -26.70 0.20 -21.36
C ARG A 206 -26.85 -0.26 -19.91
N ALA A 207 -25.79 -0.78 -19.31
CA ALA A 207 -25.83 -1.16 -17.89
C ALA A 207 -26.21 0.03 -16.98
N GLU A 208 -25.84 1.26 -17.37
CA GLU A 208 -26.19 2.54 -16.72
C GLU A 208 -27.71 2.82 -16.68
N GLU A 209 -28.48 2.24 -17.61
CA GLU A 209 -29.92 2.47 -17.78
C GLU A 209 -30.80 1.47 -17.00
N LEU A 210 -30.19 0.57 -16.22
CA LEU A 210 -30.88 -0.37 -15.34
C LEU A 210 -31.44 0.31 -14.09
N VAL A 211 -32.58 -0.19 -13.61
CA VAL A 211 -33.25 0.30 -12.40
C VAL A 211 -33.75 -0.84 -11.52
N ILE A 212 -33.99 -0.54 -10.25
CA ILE A 212 -34.54 -1.50 -9.28
C ILE A 212 -35.92 -2.00 -9.77
N GLY A 213 -36.06 -3.32 -9.88
CA GLY A 213 -37.24 -4.01 -10.42
C GLY A 213 -37.16 -4.41 -11.89
N ASP A 214 -36.11 -4.05 -12.64
CA ASP A 214 -35.88 -4.64 -13.97
C ASP A 214 -35.70 -6.16 -13.88
N VAL A 215 -36.19 -6.89 -14.88
CA VAL A 215 -35.94 -8.32 -15.03
C VAL A 215 -34.84 -8.49 -16.10
N VAL A 216 -33.67 -8.99 -15.71
CA VAL A 216 -32.51 -9.20 -16.60
C VAL A 216 -32.31 -10.68 -16.92
N ASP A 217 -31.85 -10.96 -18.13
CA ASP A 217 -31.24 -12.24 -18.50
C ASP A 217 -29.72 -12.13 -18.44
N VAL A 218 -29.06 -13.19 -17.94
CA VAL A 218 -27.61 -13.36 -17.95
C VAL A 218 -27.26 -14.74 -18.49
N LYS A 219 -26.27 -14.81 -19.37
CA LYS A 219 -25.70 -16.04 -19.93
C LYS A 219 -24.20 -16.13 -19.64
N PHE A 220 -23.64 -17.32 -19.79
CA PHE A 220 -22.19 -17.55 -19.84
C PHE A 220 -21.44 -16.47 -20.64
N GLY A 221 -20.40 -15.90 -20.03
CA GLY A 221 -19.54 -14.86 -20.61
C GLY A 221 -19.97 -13.42 -20.34
N ASP A 222 -21.21 -13.18 -19.87
CA ASP A 222 -21.66 -11.85 -19.46
C ASP A 222 -21.18 -11.51 -18.03
N ARG A 223 -21.04 -10.22 -17.74
CA ARG A 223 -20.84 -9.71 -16.37
C ARG A 223 -22.19 -9.35 -15.76
N ILE A 224 -22.37 -9.64 -14.48
CA ILE A 224 -23.57 -9.29 -13.71
C ILE A 224 -23.66 -7.75 -13.60
N PRO A 225 -24.72 -7.12 -14.14
CA PRO A 225 -24.72 -5.67 -14.40
C PRO A 225 -25.28 -4.83 -13.24
N ALA A 226 -25.93 -5.46 -12.25
CA ALA A 226 -26.46 -4.87 -11.02
C ALA A 226 -26.62 -6.01 -9.98
N ASP A 227 -26.97 -5.73 -8.72
CA ASP A 227 -27.28 -6.82 -7.77
C ASP A 227 -28.66 -7.40 -8.08
N ILE A 228 -28.75 -8.72 -8.29
CA ILE A 228 -29.95 -9.41 -8.76
C ILE A 228 -30.38 -10.57 -7.86
N ARG A 229 -31.69 -10.65 -7.61
CA ARG A 229 -32.37 -11.82 -7.05
C ARG A 229 -32.69 -12.80 -8.18
N ILE A 230 -32.17 -14.02 -8.12
CA ILE A 230 -32.36 -15.04 -9.15
C ILE A 230 -33.76 -15.66 -9.03
N ILE A 231 -34.44 -15.82 -10.17
CA ILE A 231 -35.79 -16.39 -10.30
C ILE A 231 -35.86 -17.62 -11.22
N GLU A 232 -34.99 -17.70 -12.24
CA GLU A 232 -34.81 -18.89 -13.08
C GLU A 232 -33.30 -19.12 -13.31
N THR A 233 -32.87 -20.37 -13.40
CA THR A 233 -31.47 -20.75 -13.64
C THR A 233 -31.41 -22.11 -14.33
N ARG A 234 -30.44 -22.26 -15.24
CA ARG A 234 -30.16 -23.50 -15.97
C ARG A 234 -28.65 -23.75 -15.90
N GLY A 235 -28.24 -24.43 -14.83
CA GLY A 235 -26.83 -24.73 -14.54
C GLY A 235 -25.98 -23.48 -14.25
N PHE A 236 -26.58 -22.40 -13.75
CA PHE A 236 -25.88 -21.11 -13.64
C PHE A 236 -24.81 -21.13 -12.54
N LYS A 237 -23.60 -20.66 -12.89
CA LYS A 237 -22.49 -20.42 -11.95
C LYS A 237 -21.89 -19.04 -12.19
N VAL A 238 -21.46 -18.38 -11.11
CA VAL A 238 -20.77 -17.08 -11.16
C VAL A 238 -19.44 -17.11 -10.43
N ASP A 239 -18.47 -16.34 -10.93
CA ASP A 239 -17.20 -16.07 -10.28
C ASP A 239 -17.37 -14.93 -9.28
N ASN A 240 -17.22 -15.25 -7.99
CA ASN A 240 -17.38 -14.32 -6.88
C ASN A 240 -16.06 -13.67 -6.43
N SER A 241 -14.93 -13.95 -7.10
CA SER A 241 -13.56 -13.53 -6.72
C SER A 241 -13.44 -12.05 -6.37
N SER A 242 -14.09 -11.16 -7.11
CA SER A 242 -14.12 -9.71 -6.81
C SER A 242 -14.58 -9.38 -5.39
N LEU A 243 -15.49 -10.17 -4.81
CA LEU A 243 -16.13 -9.94 -3.51
C LEU A 243 -15.58 -10.84 -2.39
N THR A 244 -15.20 -12.08 -2.72
CA THR A 244 -14.77 -13.08 -1.72
C THR A 244 -13.27 -13.35 -1.73
N GLY A 245 -12.55 -12.94 -2.78
CA GLY A 245 -11.20 -13.42 -3.06
C GLY A 245 -11.16 -14.84 -3.64
N GLU A 246 -12.30 -15.51 -3.89
CA GLU A 246 -12.32 -16.91 -4.35
C GLU A 246 -12.86 -17.07 -5.77
N SER A 247 -12.02 -17.60 -6.67
CA SER A 247 -12.34 -17.85 -8.08
C SER A 247 -13.03 -19.21 -8.35
N GLU A 248 -13.45 -19.96 -7.33
CA GLU A 248 -14.30 -21.14 -7.56
C GLU A 248 -15.72 -20.71 -8.00
N PRO A 249 -16.21 -21.16 -9.18
CA PRO A 249 -17.53 -20.75 -9.68
C PRO A 249 -18.70 -21.21 -8.79
N GLN A 250 -19.31 -20.26 -8.09
CA GLN A 250 -20.40 -20.51 -7.15
C GLN A 250 -21.72 -20.77 -7.89
N SER A 251 -22.34 -21.92 -7.60
CA SER A 251 -23.58 -22.37 -8.24
C SER A 251 -24.80 -21.64 -7.68
N ARG A 252 -25.74 -21.26 -8.56
CA ARG A 252 -26.87 -20.39 -8.21
C ARG A 252 -28.23 -21.06 -8.46
N SER A 253 -29.17 -20.85 -7.53
CA SER A 253 -30.54 -21.43 -7.45
C SER A 253 -31.55 -20.33 -7.09
N PRO A 254 -32.86 -20.42 -7.44
CA PRO A 254 -33.85 -19.44 -6.99
C PRO A 254 -34.12 -19.53 -5.48
N ASP A 255 -33.85 -20.71 -4.91
CA ASP A 255 -34.13 -21.09 -3.52
C ASP A 255 -33.18 -20.42 -2.52
N TYR A 256 -33.76 -19.94 -1.43
CA TYR A 256 -33.04 -19.45 -0.25
C TYR A 256 -32.22 -20.59 0.38
N THR A 257 -30.95 -20.32 0.73
CA THR A 257 -30.01 -21.35 1.20
C THR A 257 -29.15 -20.94 2.40
N ASN A 258 -28.96 -19.65 2.66
CA ASN A 258 -28.17 -19.15 3.80
C ASN A 258 -28.73 -17.78 4.23
N ALA A 259 -28.71 -17.49 5.53
CA ALA A 259 -29.10 -16.19 6.07
C ALA A 259 -28.17 -15.06 5.58
N ASN A 260 -26.86 -15.33 5.44
CA ASN A 260 -25.90 -14.36 4.91
C ASN A 260 -26.15 -14.11 3.41
N PRO A 261 -26.44 -12.85 2.98
CA PRO A 261 -26.64 -12.52 1.58
C PRO A 261 -25.50 -12.97 0.67
N LEU A 262 -24.24 -12.85 1.12
CA LEU A 262 -23.06 -13.14 0.30
C LEU A 262 -22.88 -14.64 0.00
N GLU A 263 -23.43 -15.50 0.85
CA GLU A 263 -23.29 -16.97 0.75
C GLU A 263 -24.55 -17.67 0.21
N THR A 264 -25.72 -17.02 0.18
CA THR A 264 -26.92 -17.62 -0.40
C THR A 264 -26.83 -17.70 -1.92
N ARG A 265 -27.29 -18.84 -2.48
CA ARG A 265 -27.23 -19.16 -3.91
C ARG A 265 -28.23 -18.37 -4.77
N ASN A 266 -29.15 -17.62 -4.17
CA ASN A 266 -30.24 -16.93 -4.85
C ASN A 266 -30.03 -15.43 -5.10
N LEU A 267 -28.85 -14.92 -4.78
CA LEU A 267 -28.34 -13.63 -5.25
C LEU A 267 -27.17 -13.84 -6.23
N ALA A 268 -27.02 -12.92 -7.17
CA ALA A 268 -25.77 -12.66 -7.90
C ALA A 268 -25.49 -11.16 -7.91
N PHE A 269 -24.22 -10.77 -7.92
CA PHE A 269 -23.80 -9.42 -7.52
C PHE A 269 -23.13 -8.64 -8.64
N PHE A 270 -23.32 -7.33 -8.64
CA PHE A 270 -22.63 -6.40 -9.53
C PHE A 270 -21.11 -6.66 -9.53
N SER A 271 -20.49 -6.48 -10.70
CA SER A 271 -19.08 -6.79 -10.99
C SER A 271 -18.72 -8.28 -11.14
N THR A 272 -19.50 -9.24 -10.63
CA THR A 272 -19.21 -10.69 -10.80
C THR A 272 -19.43 -11.19 -12.23
N ASN A 273 -18.79 -12.30 -12.63
CA ASN A 273 -18.86 -12.84 -14.02
C ASN A 273 -19.68 -14.14 -14.08
N ALA A 274 -20.45 -14.36 -15.15
CA ALA A 274 -21.15 -15.62 -15.41
C ALA A 274 -20.22 -16.67 -16.07
N VAL A 275 -19.90 -17.73 -15.33
CA VAL A 275 -18.92 -18.76 -15.73
C VAL A 275 -19.57 -19.96 -16.42
N GLU A 276 -20.80 -20.30 -16.07
CA GLU A 276 -21.56 -21.39 -16.71
C GLU A 276 -23.06 -21.07 -16.75
N GLY A 277 -23.78 -21.70 -17.70
CA GLY A 277 -25.23 -21.73 -17.75
C GLY A 277 -25.92 -20.41 -18.16
N THR A 278 -27.19 -20.30 -17.83
CA THR A 278 -27.99 -19.07 -17.95
C THR A 278 -28.88 -18.86 -16.72
N ALA A 279 -29.19 -17.61 -16.40
CA ALA A 279 -30.16 -17.25 -15.36
C ALA A 279 -30.97 -16.01 -15.73
N LYS A 280 -32.13 -15.90 -15.10
CA LYS A 280 -32.97 -14.70 -15.10
C LYS A 280 -33.11 -14.19 -13.66
N GLY A 281 -33.01 -12.89 -13.48
CA GLY A 281 -33.07 -12.26 -12.15
C GLY A 281 -33.76 -10.91 -12.14
N ILE A 282 -34.24 -10.51 -10.96
CA ILE A 282 -34.83 -9.18 -10.69
C ILE A 282 -33.73 -8.30 -10.07
N VAL A 283 -33.52 -7.09 -10.60
CA VAL A 283 -32.59 -6.10 -10.04
C VAL A 283 -33.13 -5.62 -8.69
N ILE A 284 -32.35 -5.83 -7.62
CA ILE A 284 -32.69 -5.40 -6.25
C ILE A 284 -31.94 -4.14 -5.83
N GLN A 285 -30.69 -3.94 -6.28
CA GLN A 285 -29.89 -2.75 -5.96
C GLN A 285 -29.07 -2.30 -7.18
N THR A 286 -28.90 -0.99 -7.32
CA THR A 286 -28.18 -0.34 -8.43
C THR A 286 -27.16 0.68 -7.93
N GLY A 287 -26.11 0.90 -8.74
CA GLY A 287 -25.05 1.88 -8.49
C GLY A 287 -24.37 1.71 -7.12
N ASP A 288 -24.13 2.83 -6.44
CA ASP A 288 -23.47 2.89 -5.13
C ASP A 288 -24.17 2.08 -4.02
N ASN A 289 -25.45 1.74 -4.17
CA ASN A 289 -26.19 0.97 -3.17
C ASN A 289 -25.82 -0.52 -3.15
N THR A 290 -25.33 -1.04 -4.29
CA THR A 290 -24.94 -2.47 -4.45
C THR A 290 -23.88 -2.89 -3.43
N VAL A 291 -23.73 -4.19 -3.17
CA VAL A 291 -22.64 -4.76 -2.35
C VAL A 291 -21.29 -4.18 -2.75
N MET A 292 -21.01 -4.23 -4.05
CA MET A 292 -19.79 -3.73 -4.69
C MET A 292 -19.68 -2.19 -4.59
N GLY A 293 -20.79 -1.47 -4.76
CA GLY A 293 -20.86 -0.02 -4.62
C GLY A 293 -20.59 0.47 -3.19
N ARG A 294 -21.13 -0.21 -2.17
CA ARG A 294 -20.83 0.06 -0.75
C ARG A 294 -19.35 -0.15 -0.43
N ILE A 295 -18.72 -1.20 -0.98
CA ILE A 295 -17.28 -1.45 -0.80
C ILE A 295 -16.45 -0.35 -1.48
N ALA A 296 -16.79 0.04 -2.71
CA ALA A 296 -16.11 1.12 -3.44
C ALA A 296 -16.30 2.49 -2.76
N GLY A 297 -17.49 2.76 -2.22
CA GLY A 297 -17.81 3.97 -1.45
C GLY A 297 -17.05 4.03 -0.12
N LEU A 298 -16.96 2.91 0.61
CA LEU A 298 -16.13 2.79 1.81
C LEU A 298 -14.64 3.02 1.50
N ALA A 299 -14.10 2.35 0.47
CA ALA A 299 -12.71 2.53 0.02
C ALA A 299 -12.43 3.94 -0.56
N SER A 300 -13.46 4.69 -0.97
CA SER A 300 -13.31 6.07 -1.45
C SER A 300 -13.47 7.12 -0.34
N GLY A 301 -14.26 6.81 0.69
CA GLY A 301 -14.54 7.70 1.82
C GLY A 301 -13.62 7.53 3.03
N LEU A 302 -12.73 6.53 3.03
CA LEU A 302 -11.70 6.37 4.06
C LEU A 302 -10.57 7.40 3.89
N ASP A 303 -10.38 8.22 4.91
CA ASP A 303 -9.23 9.14 5.02
C ASP A 303 -7.91 8.37 5.01
N THR A 304 -7.07 8.64 4.02
CA THR A 304 -5.62 8.33 4.08
C THR A 304 -4.99 9.21 5.14
N GLY A 305 -4.52 8.60 6.23
CA GLY A 305 -3.79 9.32 7.28
C GLY A 305 -2.42 9.81 6.83
N GLU A 306 -1.77 10.62 7.66
CA GLU A 306 -0.38 11.06 7.43
C GLU A 306 0.57 9.85 7.41
N THR A 307 1.46 9.78 6.44
CA THR A 307 2.49 8.73 6.34
C THR A 307 3.52 8.84 7.49
N PRO A 308 4.30 7.80 7.78
CA PRO A 308 5.37 7.89 8.79
C PRO A 308 6.40 8.97 8.43
N ILE A 309 6.84 9.07 7.17
CA ILE A 309 7.75 10.15 6.74
C ILE A 309 7.13 11.55 6.84
N ALA A 310 5.84 11.73 6.53
CA ALA A 310 5.17 13.04 6.73
C ALA A 310 5.15 13.44 8.23
N LYS A 311 4.84 12.50 9.13
CA LYS A 311 4.89 12.70 10.59
C LYS A 311 6.30 13.06 11.07
N GLU A 312 7.33 12.42 10.52
CA GLU A 312 8.74 12.74 10.82
C GLU A 312 9.15 14.12 10.29
N ILE A 313 8.73 14.50 9.08
CA ILE A 313 8.97 15.84 8.50
C ILE A 313 8.26 16.91 9.33
N ALA A 314 7.01 16.70 9.76
CA ALA A 314 6.29 17.62 10.63
C ALA A 314 6.97 17.78 12.01
N HIS A 315 7.42 16.68 12.61
CA HIS A 315 8.19 16.69 13.86
C HIS A 315 9.50 17.50 13.72
N PHE A 316 10.24 17.27 12.64
CA PHE A 316 11.44 18.02 12.29
C PHE A 316 11.18 19.53 12.11
N ILE A 317 10.15 19.90 11.34
CA ILE A 317 9.74 21.30 11.15
C ILE A 317 9.44 21.97 12.50
N HIS A 318 8.74 21.29 13.41
CA HIS A 318 8.47 21.85 14.74
C HIS A 318 9.73 22.10 15.56
N ILE A 319 10.74 21.22 15.50
CA ILE A 319 12.03 21.42 16.20
C ILE A 319 12.75 22.65 15.65
N ILE A 320 12.94 22.74 14.33
CA ILE A 320 13.64 23.88 13.70
C ILE A 320 12.87 25.18 13.90
N THR A 321 11.54 25.17 13.77
CA THR A 321 10.70 26.35 14.06
C THR A 321 10.88 26.82 15.50
N ALA A 322 10.92 25.91 16.48
CA ALA A 322 11.12 26.26 17.88
C ALA A 322 12.50 26.88 18.14
N VAL A 323 13.56 26.34 17.53
CA VAL A 323 14.93 26.90 17.63
C VAL A 323 15.01 28.28 16.94
N ALA A 324 14.49 28.41 15.71
CA ALA A 324 14.46 29.66 14.95
C ALA A 324 13.76 30.79 15.71
N VAL A 325 12.56 30.52 16.25
CA VAL A 325 11.79 31.50 17.02
C VAL A 325 12.43 31.78 18.37
N PHE A 326 12.99 30.78 19.05
CA PHE A 326 13.70 30.97 20.32
C PHE A 326 14.93 31.88 20.16
N LEU A 327 15.79 31.60 19.17
CA LEU A 327 16.95 32.43 18.87
C LEU A 327 16.53 33.82 18.40
N GLY A 328 15.61 33.91 17.44
CA GLY A 328 15.12 35.19 16.91
C GLY A 328 14.56 36.11 18.00
N VAL A 329 13.63 35.61 18.84
CA VAL A 329 13.03 36.41 19.92
C VAL A 329 14.04 36.74 21.02
N SER A 330 14.95 35.82 21.36
CA SER A 330 16.00 36.10 22.36
C SER A 330 16.95 37.20 21.90
N PHE A 331 17.41 37.14 20.64
CA PHE A 331 18.32 38.15 20.09
C PHE A 331 17.61 39.49 19.77
N PHE A 332 16.33 39.47 19.43
CA PHE A 332 15.47 40.65 19.38
C PHE A 332 15.45 41.37 20.74
N VAL A 333 15.17 40.67 21.84
CA VAL A 333 15.19 41.25 23.20
C VAL A 333 16.59 41.75 23.58
N ILE A 334 17.65 41.02 23.26
CA ILE A 334 19.04 41.45 23.48
C ILE A 334 19.36 42.73 22.68
N ALA A 335 18.87 42.87 21.46
CA ALA A 335 19.07 44.08 20.65
C ALA A 335 18.38 45.31 21.27
N PHE A 336 17.17 45.17 21.83
CA PHE A 336 16.54 46.24 22.60
C PHE A 336 17.35 46.60 23.87
N ILE A 337 17.88 45.61 24.59
CA ILE A 337 18.72 45.84 25.79
C ILE A 337 20.02 46.57 25.44
N GLN A 338 20.61 46.30 24.27
CA GLN A 338 21.76 47.04 23.74
C GLN A 338 21.44 48.43 23.17
N GLY A 339 20.16 48.82 23.10
CA GLY A 339 19.74 50.12 22.60
C GLY A 339 19.84 50.27 21.07
N TYR A 340 19.61 49.20 20.31
CA TYR A 340 19.32 49.31 18.87
C TYR A 340 17.94 49.93 18.64
N HIS A 341 17.71 50.51 17.46
CA HIS A 341 16.38 50.98 17.09
C HIS A 341 15.43 49.79 16.83
N TRP A 342 14.13 49.98 17.05
CA TRP A 342 13.16 48.89 16.95
C TRP A 342 13.07 48.29 15.55
N LEU A 343 13.32 49.09 14.50
CA LEU A 343 13.43 48.60 13.12
C LEU A 343 14.64 47.69 12.92
N ASP A 344 15.81 48.05 13.46
CA ASP A 344 17.03 47.25 13.35
C ASP A 344 16.83 45.89 14.06
N ALA A 345 16.20 45.91 15.24
CA ALA A 345 15.85 44.69 15.97
C ALA A 345 14.89 43.79 15.18
N VAL A 346 13.89 44.35 14.48
CA VAL A 346 13.01 43.59 13.56
C VAL A 346 13.81 43.02 12.39
N ILE A 347 14.73 43.77 11.78
CA ILE A 347 15.57 43.29 10.68
C ILE A 347 16.49 42.15 11.14
N PHE A 348 17.06 42.23 12.35
CA PHE A 348 17.85 41.15 12.94
C PHE A 348 17.01 39.90 13.24
N LEU A 349 15.78 40.08 13.73
CA LEU A 349 14.82 38.99 13.94
C LEU A 349 14.51 38.26 12.63
N ILE A 350 14.30 38.99 11.53
CA ILE A 350 14.10 38.41 10.19
C ILE A 350 15.35 37.63 9.76
N GLY A 351 16.55 38.24 9.83
CA GLY A 351 17.80 37.61 9.41
C GLY A 351 18.11 36.31 10.18
N ILE A 352 17.87 36.30 11.50
CA ILE A 352 18.07 35.10 12.33
C ILE A 352 17.01 34.02 12.01
N ILE A 353 15.75 34.39 11.74
CA ILE A 353 14.74 33.41 11.34
C ILE A 353 15.08 32.79 9.98
N VAL A 354 15.48 33.60 8.98
CA VAL A 354 15.87 33.11 7.65
C VAL A 354 17.08 32.15 7.76
N ALA A 355 18.16 32.56 8.43
CA ALA A 355 19.34 31.71 8.62
C ALA A 355 19.11 30.41 9.45
N ASN A 356 17.93 30.23 10.06
CA ASN A 356 17.54 28.98 10.72
C ASN A 356 16.63 28.08 9.86
N VAL A 357 16.14 28.52 8.70
CA VAL A 357 15.23 27.76 7.84
C VAL A 357 15.99 27.25 6.62
N PRO A 358 16.39 25.96 6.56
CA PRO A 358 17.20 25.45 5.45
C PRO A 358 16.35 25.31 4.17
N GLU A 359 16.34 26.33 3.30
CA GLU A 359 15.36 26.39 2.21
C GLU A 359 15.55 25.30 1.14
N GLY A 360 16.79 24.86 0.92
CA GLY A 360 17.13 23.78 -0.01
C GLY A 360 16.67 22.39 0.45
N LEU A 361 16.36 22.22 1.74
CA LEU A 361 16.18 20.89 2.33
C LEU A 361 14.88 20.20 1.90
N LEU A 362 13.76 20.94 1.78
CA LEU A 362 12.48 20.35 1.34
C LEU A 362 12.57 19.84 -0.11
N ALA A 363 13.22 20.62 -0.98
CA ALA A 363 13.49 20.21 -2.36
C ALA A 363 14.42 19.00 -2.41
N THR A 364 15.46 18.98 -1.56
CA THR A 364 16.39 17.85 -1.41
C THR A 364 15.69 16.56 -1.01
N VAL A 365 14.91 16.55 0.09
CA VAL A 365 14.14 15.37 0.54
C VAL A 365 13.23 14.84 -0.57
N THR A 366 12.54 15.75 -1.26
CA THR A 366 11.64 15.44 -2.39
C THR A 366 12.38 14.81 -3.59
N VAL A 367 13.59 15.28 -3.91
CA VAL A 367 14.46 14.65 -4.93
C VAL A 367 14.96 13.29 -4.45
N CYS A 368 15.41 13.16 -3.21
CA CYS A 368 15.91 11.91 -2.62
C CYS A 368 14.85 10.80 -2.69
N LEU A 369 13.59 11.09 -2.32
CA LEU A 369 12.46 10.16 -2.47
C LEU A 369 12.17 9.82 -3.94
N THR A 370 12.19 10.82 -4.84
CA THR A 370 11.99 10.61 -6.29
C THR A 370 13.03 9.67 -6.91
N LEU A 371 14.29 9.77 -6.48
CA LEU A 371 15.38 8.93 -6.97
C LEU A 371 15.21 7.47 -6.53
N THR A 372 14.80 7.23 -5.28
CA THR A 372 14.49 5.90 -4.76
C THR A 372 13.22 5.31 -5.40
N ALA A 373 12.17 6.11 -5.59
CA ALA A 373 10.97 5.70 -6.34
C ALA A 373 11.31 5.27 -7.78
N LYS A 374 12.19 6.02 -8.47
CA LYS A 374 12.69 5.66 -9.81
C LYS A 374 13.51 4.36 -9.79
N ARG A 375 14.31 4.13 -8.74
CA ARG A 375 15.08 2.88 -8.56
C ARG A 375 14.15 1.67 -8.39
N MET A 376 13.12 1.78 -7.55
CA MET A 376 12.11 0.72 -7.38
C MET A 376 11.27 0.49 -8.64
N ALA A 377 10.90 1.55 -9.38
CA ALA A 377 10.21 1.41 -10.66
C ALA A 377 11.06 0.64 -11.71
N SER A 378 12.39 0.73 -11.65
CA SER A 378 13.29 -0.09 -12.49
C SER A 378 13.36 -1.57 -12.08
N LYS A 379 12.82 -1.91 -10.90
CA LYS A 379 12.62 -3.26 -10.37
C LYS A 379 11.12 -3.63 -10.35
N ASN A 380 10.36 -3.18 -11.35
CA ASN A 380 8.90 -3.40 -11.53
C ASN A 380 7.98 -2.89 -10.41
N CYS A 381 8.51 -2.20 -9.40
CA CYS A 381 7.76 -1.75 -8.22
C CYS A 381 7.37 -0.27 -8.37
N LEU A 382 6.17 -0.01 -8.89
CA LEU A 382 5.68 1.33 -9.19
C LEU A 382 5.05 1.98 -7.95
N VAL A 383 5.59 3.13 -7.52
CA VAL A 383 5.05 3.91 -6.40
C VAL A 383 4.19 5.07 -6.91
N LYS A 384 2.99 5.24 -6.37
CA LYS A 384 2.07 6.36 -6.66
C LYS A 384 2.36 7.56 -5.75
N ASN A 385 2.51 7.32 -4.46
CA ASN A 385 2.75 8.37 -3.46
C ASN A 385 4.22 8.32 -3.01
N LEU A 386 5.01 9.36 -3.31
CA LEU A 386 6.48 9.38 -3.07
C LEU A 386 6.87 9.12 -1.61
N GLU A 387 5.99 9.40 -0.66
CA GLU A 387 6.18 9.13 0.76
C GLU A 387 6.13 7.63 1.11
N ALA A 388 5.33 6.84 0.38
CA ALA A 388 5.17 5.40 0.60
C ALA A 388 6.47 4.61 0.39
N VAL A 389 7.46 5.21 -0.31
CA VAL A 389 8.84 4.72 -0.41
C VAL A 389 9.46 4.46 0.96
N GLU A 390 9.25 5.36 1.93
CA GLU A 390 9.80 5.20 3.29
C GLU A 390 8.91 4.30 4.16
N THR A 391 7.58 4.40 4.02
CA THR A 391 6.62 3.63 4.82
C THR A 391 6.92 2.13 4.80
N LEU A 392 7.28 1.59 3.64
CA LEU A 392 7.56 0.16 3.50
C LEU A 392 8.82 -0.27 4.27
N GLY A 393 9.83 0.59 4.37
CA GLY A 393 11.00 0.33 5.21
C GLY A 393 10.70 0.39 6.72
N SER A 394 9.74 1.22 7.09
CA SER A 394 9.23 1.42 8.46
C SER A 394 8.10 0.46 8.86
N THR A 395 7.65 -0.39 7.93
CA THR A 395 6.57 -1.37 8.16
C THR A 395 6.97 -2.40 9.20
N SER A 396 6.10 -2.61 10.19
CA SER A 396 6.25 -3.62 11.25
C SER A 396 5.28 -4.79 11.12
N THR A 397 4.19 -4.62 10.37
CA THR A 397 3.21 -5.68 10.10
C THR A 397 2.78 -5.66 8.64
N ILE A 398 2.80 -6.82 7.98
CA ILE A 398 2.22 -7.05 6.66
C ILE A 398 0.95 -7.88 6.82
N CYS A 399 -0.16 -7.36 6.30
CA CYS A 399 -1.45 -8.03 6.22
C CYS A 399 -1.71 -8.41 4.74
N SER A 400 -1.71 -9.69 4.41
CA SER A 400 -1.82 -10.16 3.01
C SER A 400 -3.09 -10.98 2.77
N ASP A 401 -3.76 -10.80 1.63
CA ASP A 401 -4.65 -11.85 1.11
C ASP A 401 -3.83 -13.08 0.66
N LYS A 402 -4.49 -14.23 0.64
CA LYS A 402 -4.03 -15.51 0.10
C LYS A 402 -4.11 -15.49 -1.43
N THR A 403 -5.33 -15.41 -1.97
CA THR A 403 -5.58 -15.57 -3.41
C THR A 403 -4.88 -14.48 -4.21
N GLY A 404 -4.24 -14.85 -5.32
CA GLY A 404 -3.65 -13.93 -6.31
C GLY A 404 -2.44 -13.11 -5.82
N THR A 405 -2.32 -12.91 -4.51
CA THR A 405 -1.26 -12.16 -3.85
C THR A 405 -0.14 -13.09 -3.37
N LEU A 406 -0.44 -14.06 -2.51
CA LEU A 406 0.49 -15.11 -2.09
C LEU A 406 0.46 -16.31 -3.05
N THR A 407 -0.72 -16.64 -3.57
CA THR A 407 -0.93 -17.72 -4.54
C THR A 407 -1.03 -17.21 -5.98
N GLN A 408 -1.08 -18.13 -6.94
CA GLN A 408 -1.09 -17.84 -8.37
C GLN A 408 -2.50 -17.50 -8.92
N ASN A 409 -3.56 -17.56 -8.10
CA ASN A 409 -4.97 -17.57 -8.50
C ASN A 409 -5.25 -18.51 -9.69
N ARG A 410 -4.68 -19.72 -9.62
CA ARG A 410 -4.78 -20.74 -10.67
C ARG A 410 -4.68 -22.14 -10.09
N MET A 411 -5.83 -22.80 -9.99
CA MET A 411 -5.93 -24.23 -9.70
C MET A 411 -4.92 -25.04 -10.52
N THR A 412 -4.06 -25.79 -9.84
CA THR A 412 -2.93 -26.53 -10.40
C THR A 412 -2.83 -27.87 -9.66
N VAL A 413 -2.53 -28.96 -10.38
CA VAL A 413 -2.31 -30.28 -9.75
C VAL A 413 -1.06 -30.22 -8.88
N ALA A 414 -1.19 -30.60 -7.62
CA ALA A 414 -0.13 -30.52 -6.60
C ALA A 414 0.36 -31.91 -6.17
N HIS A 415 -0.56 -32.85 -5.97
CA HIS A 415 -0.22 -34.23 -5.64
C HIS A 415 -1.01 -35.25 -6.46
N MET A 416 -0.46 -36.44 -6.61
CA MET A 416 -1.06 -37.55 -7.34
C MET A 416 -0.85 -38.83 -6.52
N TRP A 417 -1.86 -39.70 -6.42
CA TRP A 417 -1.72 -41.00 -5.76
C TRP A 417 -1.90 -42.11 -6.78
N PHE A 418 -0.82 -42.85 -7.06
CA PHE A 418 -0.83 -44.05 -7.89
C PHE A 418 0.30 -44.99 -7.44
N ASP A 419 0.24 -46.27 -7.83
CA ASP A 419 1.21 -47.30 -7.39
C ASP A 419 1.39 -47.42 -5.85
N ASN A 420 0.37 -46.99 -5.09
CA ASN A 420 0.34 -46.82 -3.63
C ASN A 420 1.39 -45.81 -3.07
N GLN A 421 1.68 -44.74 -3.79
CA GLN A 421 2.55 -43.65 -3.35
C GLN A 421 1.90 -42.29 -3.63
N ILE A 422 2.06 -41.33 -2.71
CA ILE A 422 1.78 -39.92 -2.96
C ILE A 422 3.01 -39.34 -3.67
N ILE A 423 2.78 -38.65 -4.79
CA ILE A 423 3.80 -38.10 -5.66
C ILE A 423 3.48 -36.62 -5.90
N GLU A 424 4.41 -35.74 -5.50
CA GLU A 424 4.35 -34.30 -5.71
C GLU A 424 4.51 -33.95 -7.20
N ALA A 425 3.73 -32.96 -7.65
CA ALA A 425 3.79 -32.36 -8.98
C ALA A 425 4.34 -30.94 -8.90
N ASP A 426 5.05 -30.52 -9.96
CA ASP A 426 5.63 -29.18 -10.02
C ASP A 426 4.53 -28.10 -10.17
N THR A 427 4.26 -27.39 -9.06
CA THR A 427 3.28 -26.30 -9.00
C THR A 427 3.85 -24.93 -9.36
N THR A 428 5.15 -24.82 -9.60
CA THR A 428 5.82 -23.54 -9.90
C THR A 428 5.41 -23.00 -11.27
N GLU A 429 5.31 -21.66 -11.39
CA GLU A 429 4.88 -21.01 -12.64
C GLU A 429 5.93 -21.08 -13.78
N ASP A 430 7.19 -21.35 -13.43
CA ASP A 430 8.34 -21.48 -14.33
C ASP A 430 8.83 -22.93 -14.52
N GLN A 431 8.22 -23.89 -13.82
CA GLN A 431 8.51 -25.33 -13.87
C GLN A 431 9.96 -25.68 -13.46
N THR A 432 10.34 -25.16 -12.30
CA THR A 432 11.66 -25.33 -11.65
C THR A 432 11.67 -26.37 -10.53
N GLY A 433 10.54 -26.99 -10.21
CA GLY A 433 10.33 -27.87 -9.06
C GLY A 433 10.71 -29.35 -9.29
N VAL A 434 10.15 -30.21 -8.42
CA VAL A 434 10.47 -31.65 -8.36
C VAL A 434 9.91 -32.39 -9.58
N LYS A 435 10.69 -33.32 -10.12
CA LYS A 435 10.33 -34.11 -11.32
C LYS A 435 10.07 -35.57 -10.95
N TYR A 436 8.82 -36.00 -11.11
CA TYR A 436 8.38 -37.39 -10.96
C TYR A 436 8.62 -38.22 -12.24
N ASP A 437 8.59 -39.55 -12.13
CA ASP A 437 8.77 -40.42 -13.30
C ASP A 437 7.50 -40.46 -14.19
N LYS A 438 7.55 -39.71 -15.28
CA LYS A 438 6.54 -39.73 -16.35
C LYS A 438 6.50 -41.06 -17.13
N ASN A 439 7.34 -42.05 -16.81
CA ASN A 439 7.34 -43.36 -17.47
C ASN A 439 6.58 -44.47 -16.76
N SER A 440 6.22 -44.34 -15.47
CA SER A 440 5.46 -45.38 -14.75
C SER A 440 4.22 -45.82 -15.54
N PRO A 441 3.91 -47.14 -15.59
CA PRO A 441 2.63 -47.63 -16.09
C PRO A 441 1.43 -47.00 -15.37
N GLY A 442 1.52 -46.81 -14.04
CA GLY A 442 0.48 -46.18 -13.22
C GLY A 442 0.21 -44.75 -13.66
N TRP A 443 1.26 -43.93 -13.80
CA TRP A 443 1.14 -42.58 -14.36
C TRP A 443 0.53 -42.57 -15.76
N LYS A 444 1.00 -43.43 -16.66
CA LYS A 444 0.50 -43.49 -18.06
C LYS A 444 -0.98 -43.87 -18.13
N ALA A 445 -1.47 -44.70 -17.22
CA ALA A 445 -2.91 -44.95 -17.08
C ALA A 445 -3.64 -43.72 -16.52
N LEU A 446 -3.16 -43.15 -15.41
CA LEU A 446 -3.81 -42.02 -14.72
C LEU A 446 -3.92 -40.78 -15.61
N ALA A 447 -2.83 -40.41 -16.28
CA ALA A 447 -2.77 -39.28 -17.19
C ALA A 447 -3.64 -39.50 -18.44
N ARG A 448 -3.85 -40.74 -18.90
CA ARG A 448 -4.82 -41.06 -19.96
C ARG A 448 -6.25 -40.81 -19.51
N VAL A 449 -6.64 -41.20 -18.29
CA VAL A 449 -7.99 -40.91 -17.76
C VAL A 449 -8.21 -39.39 -17.68
N ALA A 450 -7.23 -38.64 -17.17
CA ALA A 450 -7.29 -37.17 -17.08
C ALA A 450 -7.28 -36.47 -18.46
N ALA A 451 -6.56 -37.00 -19.47
CA ALA A 451 -6.57 -36.48 -20.83
C ALA A 451 -7.95 -36.62 -21.50
N LEU A 452 -8.55 -37.81 -21.40
CA LEU A 452 -9.73 -38.22 -22.16
C LEU A 452 -11.06 -37.84 -21.50
N CYS A 453 -11.17 -38.05 -20.19
CA CYS A 453 -12.35 -37.73 -19.39
C CYS A 453 -12.36 -36.24 -19.01
N SER A 454 -12.34 -35.37 -20.01
CA SER A 454 -12.30 -33.91 -19.84
C SER A 454 -12.98 -33.18 -21.02
N ARG A 455 -13.46 -31.96 -20.76
CA ARG A 455 -14.05 -31.02 -21.72
C ARG A 455 -13.22 -29.72 -21.86
N ALA A 456 -12.32 -29.43 -20.93
CA ALA A 456 -11.39 -28.32 -21.02
C ALA A 456 -10.50 -28.41 -22.27
N ASP A 457 -10.47 -27.34 -23.07
CA ASP A 457 -9.59 -27.15 -24.23
C ASP A 457 -8.90 -25.77 -24.17
N PHE A 458 -7.73 -25.63 -24.80
CA PHE A 458 -7.02 -24.34 -24.90
C PHE A 458 -7.67 -23.40 -25.91
N LYS A 459 -7.66 -22.09 -25.64
CA LYS A 459 -8.05 -21.08 -26.64
C LYS A 459 -7.00 -20.98 -27.76
N GLY A 460 -7.46 -20.80 -29.00
CA GLY A 460 -6.59 -20.71 -30.18
C GLY A 460 -5.71 -19.46 -30.20
N GLY A 461 -4.55 -19.56 -30.86
CA GLY A 461 -3.61 -18.45 -31.07
C GLY A 461 -2.64 -18.18 -29.92
N GLN A 462 -2.49 -19.12 -28.98
CA GLN A 462 -1.72 -18.94 -27.74
C GLN A 462 -0.40 -19.73 -27.71
N ASP A 463 0.11 -20.17 -28.85
CA ASP A 463 1.30 -21.03 -28.94
C ASP A 463 2.55 -20.38 -28.32
N ASN A 464 2.70 -19.07 -28.51
CA ASN A 464 3.79 -18.27 -27.95
C ASN A 464 3.65 -17.96 -26.44
N VAL A 465 2.53 -18.33 -25.80
CA VAL A 465 2.28 -18.09 -24.38
C VAL A 465 2.73 -19.31 -23.55
N PRO A 466 3.48 -19.13 -22.44
CA PRO A 466 3.86 -20.21 -21.54
C PRO A 466 2.66 -21.04 -21.09
N LEU A 467 2.80 -22.37 -21.09
CA LEU A 467 1.68 -23.30 -21.04
C LEU A 467 0.75 -23.12 -19.82
N LEU A 468 1.32 -22.87 -18.63
CA LEU A 468 0.55 -22.59 -17.41
C LEU A 468 -0.25 -21.27 -17.48
N LYS A 469 0.20 -20.30 -18.29
CA LYS A 469 -0.42 -18.99 -18.50
C LYS A 469 -1.36 -18.93 -19.71
N ARG A 470 -1.51 -20.02 -20.48
CA ARG A 470 -2.55 -20.14 -21.53
C ARG A 470 -3.95 -20.15 -20.92
N GLU A 471 -4.90 -19.55 -21.62
CA GLU A 471 -6.32 -19.57 -21.28
C GLU A 471 -6.98 -20.87 -21.74
N VAL A 472 -7.92 -21.36 -20.93
CA VAL A 472 -8.63 -22.62 -21.14
C VAL A 472 -10.13 -22.34 -21.12
N THR A 473 -10.90 -22.97 -22.00
CA THR A 473 -12.36 -23.02 -21.93
C THR A 473 -12.76 -24.31 -21.22
N GLY A 474 -13.10 -24.21 -19.93
CA GLY A 474 -13.48 -25.32 -19.05
C GLY A 474 -13.59 -24.82 -17.60
N ASP A 475 -13.92 -25.70 -16.65
CA ASP A 475 -13.85 -25.35 -15.22
C ASP A 475 -12.40 -25.33 -14.72
N ALA A 476 -12.17 -24.74 -13.54
CA ALA A 476 -10.84 -24.66 -12.94
C ALA A 476 -10.20 -26.05 -12.70
N SER A 477 -11.01 -27.07 -12.37
CA SER A 477 -10.53 -28.44 -12.12
C SER A 477 -10.02 -29.08 -13.41
N GLU A 478 -10.81 -29.04 -14.50
CA GLU A 478 -10.40 -29.56 -15.79
C GLU A 478 -9.27 -28.76 -16.43
N ALA A 479 -9.19 -27.44 -16.20
CA ALA A 479 -8.07 -26.62 -16.65
C ALA A 479 -6.75 -26.99 -15.96
N ALA A 480 -6.79 -27.30 -14.65
CA ALA A 480 -5.63 -27.83 -13.92
C ALA A 480 -5.16 -29.17 -14.49
N LEU A 481 -6.10 -30.11 -14.71
CA LEU A 481 -5.83 -31.43 -15.28
C LEU A 481 -5.27 -31.33 -16.72
N LEU A 482 -5.89 -30.53 -17.58
CA LEU A 482 -5.43 -30.30 -18.96
C LEU A 482 -3.98 -29.80 -18.97
N LYS A 483 -3.67 -28.78 -18.15
CA LYS A 483 -2.31 -28.22 -18.07
C LYS A 483 -1.31 -29.24 -17.54
N CYS A 484 -1.64 -29.98 -16.48
CA CYS A 484 -0.78 -31.04 -15.92
C CYS A 484 -0.46 -32.13 -16.96
N VAL A 485 -1.47 -32.61 -17.70
CA VAL A 485 -1.25 -33.68 -18.69
C VAL A 485 -0.56 -33.16 -19.95
N GLU A 486 -0.81 -31.92 -20.38
CA GLU A 486 -0.08 -31.30 -21.49
C GLU A 486 1.42 -31.12 -21.15
N ILE A 487 1.76 -30.77 -19.90
CA ILE A 487 3.15 -30.76 -19.39
C ILE A 487 3.80 -32.17 -19.43
N ALA A 488 3.00 -33.24 -19.40
CA ALA A 488 3.48 -34.62 -19.40
C ALA A 488 3.51 -35.28 -20.79
N MET A 489 2.57 -34.95 -21.68
CA MET A 489 2.38 -35.59 -22.99
C MET A 489 2.72 -34.69 -24.19
N GLY A 490 2.63 -33.37 -24.07
CA GLY A 490 2.96 -32.39 -25.11
C GLY A 490 1.96 -32.21 -26.27
N ASP A 491 0.94 -33.06 -26.39
CA ASP A 491 -0.15 -32.94 -27.37
C ASP A 491 -1.42 -33.69 -26.93
N VAL A 492 -2.15 -33.14 -25.96
CA VAL A 492 -3.45 -33.69 -25.49
C VAL A 492 -4.52 -33.57 -26.58
N VAL A 493 -4.47 -32.54 -27.43
CA VAL A 493 -5.47 -32.32 -28.50
C VAL A 493 -5.37 -33.41 -29.56
N GLY A 494 -4.17 -33.77 -30.01
CA GLY A 494 -3.94 -34.91 -30.90
C GLY A 494 -4.16 -36.24 -30.20
N TYR A 495 -3.82 -36.39 -28.91
CA TYR A 495 -4.11 -37.60 -28.14
C TYR A 495 -5.62 -37.90 -28.10
N ARG A 496 -6.45 -36.87 -27.86
CA ARG A 496 -7.93 -36.93 -27.92
C ARG A 496 -8.46 -37.22 -29.33
N LYS A 497 -7.80 -36.74 -30.38
CA LYS A 497 -8.17 -37.05 -31.77
C LYS A 497 -7.89 -38.51 -32.15
N ARG A 498 -6.85 -39.13 -31.57
CA ARG A 498 -6.53 -40.56 -31.76
C ARG A 498 -7.43 -41.47 -30.92
N HIS A 499 -7.85 -41.01 -29.74
CA HIS A 499 -8.83 -41.69 -28.88
C HIS A 499 -10.23 -41.07 -29.03
N LYS A 500 -10.87 -41.29 -30.18
CA LYS A 500 -12.14 -40.65 -30.55
C LYS A 500 -13.26 -40.95 -29.52
N LYS A 501 -13.79 -39.90 -28.90
CA LYS A 501 -14.91 -39.94 -27.94
C LYS A 501 -16.20 -40.33 -28.68
N VAL A 502 -16.87 -41.41 -28.25
CA VAL A 502 -18.11 -41.93 -28.84
C VAL A 502 -19.35 -41.75 -27.96
N CYS A 503 -19.16 -41.63 -26.65
CA CYS A 503 -20.23 -41.35 -25.68
C CYS A 503 -19.68 -40.53 -24.51
N GLU A 504 -20.52 -39.72 -23.86
CA GLU A 504 -20.15 -38.96 -22.66
C GLU A 504 -21.36 -38.73 -21.74
N ILE A 505 -21.19 -39.04 -20.46
CA ILE A 505 -22.07 -38.56 -19.39
C ILE A 505 -21.39 -37.33 -18.76
N PRO A 506 -21.97 -36.11 -18.88
CA PRO A 506 -21.42 -34.92 -18.26
C PRO A 506 -21.38 -35.03 -16.73
N PHE A 507 -20.50 -34.27 -16.08
CA PHE A 507 -20.55 -34.12 -14.63
C PHE A 507 -21.91 -33.56 -14.20
N ASN A 508 -22.56 -34.24 -13.26
CA ASN A 508 -23.82 -33.83 -12.65
C ASN A 508 -23.68 -33.93 -11.12
N SER A 509 -24.13 -32.90 -10.40
CA SER A 509 -24.08 -32.82 -8.92
C SER A 509 -24.81 -33.97 -8.22
N THR A 510 -25.84 -34.55 -8.83
CA THR A 510 -26.54 -35.75 -8.32
C THR A 510 -25.66 -37.01 -8.41
N ASN A 511 -24.91 -37.15 -9.50
CA ASN A 511 -24.09 -38.34 -9.78
C ASN A 511 -22.68 -38.25 -9.17
N LYS A 512 -22.13 -37.03 -9.07
CA LYS A 512 -20.76 -36.69 -8.64
C LYS A 512 -19.62 -37.33 -9.47
N TYR A 513 -19.90 -37.82 -10.67
CA TYR A 513 -18.90 -38.32 -11.61
C TYR A 513 -19.19 -37.84 -13.04
N GLN A 514 -18.18 -37.93 -13.90
CA GLN A 514 -18.22 -37.72 -15.35
C GLN A 514 -17.68 -39.00 -16.01
N VAL A 515 -18.24 -39.40 -17.15
CA VAL A 515 -17.84 -40.61 -17.88
C VAL A 515 -17.66 -40.26 -19.34
N SER A 516 -16.65 -40.82 -20.01
CA SER A 516 -16.63 -40.85 -21.48
C SER A 516 -16.11 -42.19 -22.00
N ILE A 517 -16.59 -42.59 -23.17
CA ILE A 517 -16.22 -43.82 -23.85
C ILE A 517 -15.47 -43.43 -25.14
N HIS A 518 -14.35 -44.09 -25.40
CA HIS A 518 -13.43 -43.76 -26.48
C HIS A 518 -13.04 -45.01 -27.29
N GLU A 519 -12.82 -44.81 -28.58
CA GLU A 519 -12.10 -45.75 -29.46
C GLU A 519 -10.61 -45.81 -29.05
N THR A 520 -9.99 -46.98 -29.15
CA THR A 520 -8.56 -47.20 -28.87
C THR A 520 -7.67 -46.84 -30.07
N GLU A 521 -6.45 -46.35 -29.80
CA GLU A 521 -5.49 -45.91 -30.83
C GLU A 521 -4.84 -47.06 -31.64
N ASP A 522 -4.80 -48.29 -31.11
CA ASP A 522 -4.23 -49.45 -31.81
C ASP A 522 -5.22 -50.07 -32.81
N PRO A 523 -4.93 -50.10 -34.13
CA PRO A 523 -5.83 -50.67 -35.15
C PRO A 523 -6.14 -52.17 -34.96
N ASN A 524 -5.34 -52.89 -34.17
CA ASN A 524 -5.55 -54.30 -33.84
C ASN A 524 -6.49 -54.50 -32.63
N ASP A 525 -6.73 -53.45 -31.85
CA ASP A 525 -7.57 -53.44 -30.65
C ASP A 525 -8.83 -52.64 -30.92
N GLN A 526 -9.89 -53.31 -31.39
CA GLN A 526 -11.16 -52.68 -31.77
C GLN A 526 -12.13 -52.51 -30.58
N SER A 527 -11.61 -52.54 -29.35
CA SER A 527 -12.41 -52.40 -28.14
C SER A 527 -12.72 -50.94 -27.80
N TYR A 528 -13.57 -50.73 -26.80
CA TYR A 528 -13.88 -49.40 -26.29
C TYR A 528 -13.29 -49.20 -24.89
N LEU A 529 -12.63 -48.06 -24.67
CA LEU A 529 -12.14 -47.66 -23.36
C LEU A 529 -13.14 -46.71 -22.71
N LEU A 530 -13.74 -47.16 -21.60
CA LEU A 530 -14.49 -46.29 -20.70
C LEU A 530 -13.51 -45.64 -19.71
N VAL A 531 -13.62 -44.32 -19.53
CA VAL A 531 -12.89 -43.53 -18.54
C VAL A 531 -13.87 -42.75 -17.68
N MET A 532 -13.63 -42.70 -16.37
CA MET A 532 -14.48 -41.99 -15.42
C MET A 532 -13.63 -41.28 -14.36
N LYS A 533 -14.05 -40.06 -14.01
CA LYS A 533 -13.51 -39.29 -12.87
C LYS A 533 -14.65 -38.75 -12.01
N GLY A 534 -14.36 -38.42 -10.75
CA GLY A 534 -15.37 -37.85 -9.86
C GLY A 534 -14.89 -37.64 -8.43
N ALA A 535 -15.86 -37.43 -7.53
CA ALA A 535 -15.60 -37.37 -6.10
C ALA A 535 -14.97 -38.71 -5.61
N PRO A 536 -13.84 -38.70 -4.87
CA PRO A 536 -13.06 -39.90 -4.60
C PRO A 536 -13.87 -41.06 -4.02
N GLU A 537 -14.79 -40.77 -3.10
CA GLU A 537 -15.65 -41.77 -2.45
C GLU A 537 -16.57 -42.47 -3.46
N ARG A 538 -17.10 -41.72 -4.45
CA ARG A 538 -18.02 -42.24 -5.48
C ARG A 538 -17.32 -42.99 -6.60
N ILE A 539 -16.01 -42.79 -6.74
CA ILE A 539 -15.17 -43.58 -7.66
C ILE A 539 -14.75 -44.89 -6.99
N LEU A 540 -14.36 -44.86 -5.71
CA LEU A 540 -14.03 -46.07 -4.95
C LEU A 540 -15.23 -47.05 -4.88
N GLU A 541 -16.43 -46.56 -4.58
CA GLU A 541 -17.69 -47.34 -4.56
C GLU A 541 -17.98 -48.10 -5.88
N ARG A 542 -17.40 -47.66 -7.02
CA ARG A 542 -17.65 -48.22 -8.35
C ARG A 542 -16.53 -49.15 -8.84
N CYS A 543 -15.41 -49.22 -8.15
CA CYS A 543 -14.26 -50.01 -8.57
C CYS A 543 -14.21 -51.39 -7.89
N SER A 544 -13.84 -52.42 -8.66
CA SER A 544 -13.62 -53.79 -8.16
C SER A 544 -12.17 -54.23 -8.23
N THR A 545 -11.34 -53.55 -9.03
CA THR A 545 -9.90 -53.76 -9.12
C THR A 545 -9.14 -52.45 -8.94
N ILE A 546 -7.85 -52.54 -8.61
CA ILE A 546 -6.89 -51.44 -8.56
C ILE A 546 -5.71 -51.75 -9.48
N PHE A 547 -5.20 -50.72 -10.16
CA PHE A 547 -4.04 -50.80 -11.04
C PHE A 547 -2.76 -50.39 -10.29
N LEU A 548 -1.79 -51.29 -10.18
CA LEU A 548 -0.52 -51.08 -9.48
C LEU A 548 0.64 -51.66 -10.29
N ASN A 549 1.66 -50.84 -10.58
CA ASN A 549 2.90 -51.20 -11.26
C ASN A 549 2.69 -52.00 -12.57
N GLY A 550 1.64 -51.63 -13.33
CA GLY A 550 1.30 -52.28 -14.60
C GLY A 550 0.44 -53.55 -14.49
N LYS A 551 -0.04 -53.89 -13.29
CA LYS A 551 -0.88 -55.08 -13.02
C LYS A 551 -2.19 -54.71 -12.36
N GLU A 552 -3.17 -55.60 -12.45
CA GLU A 552 -4.46 -55.46 -11.78
C GLU A 552 -4.54 -56.37 -10.55
N PHE A 553 -5.08 -55.83 -9.46
CA PHE A 553 -5.34 -56.53 -8.21
C PHE A 553 -6.80 -56.30 -7.79
N PRO A 554 -7.45 -57.23 -7.07
CA PRO A 554 -8.80 -57.01 -6.52
C PRO A 554 -8.78 -55.89 -5.47
N MET A 555 -9.85 -55.11 -5.39
CA MET A 555 -10.02 -54.03 -4.40
C MET A 555 -10.45 -54.62 -3.04
N ASP A 556 -9.48 -55.20 -2.32
CA ASP A 556 -9.63 -55.63 -0.93
C ASP A 556 -9.69 -54.46 0.07
N ASP A 557 -9.88 -54.76 1.35
CA ASP A 557 -10.00 -53.74 2.40
C ASP A 557 -8.65 -53.05 2.73
N HIS A 558 -7.51 -53.71 2.48
CA HIS A 558 -6.19 -53.11 2.68
C HIS A 558 -5.91 -51.98 1.67
N TRP A 559 -6.32 -52.15 0.41
CA TRP A 559 -6.24 -51.07 -0.58
C TRP A 559 -7.24 -49.93 -0.30
N LYS A 560 -8.42 -50.22 0.26
CA LYS A 560 -9.38 -49.19 0.71
C LYS A 560 -8.83 -48.37 1.88
N ASP A 561 -8.22 -49.01 2.88
CA ASP A 561 -7.60 -48.31 4.01
C ASP A 561 -6.42 -47.44 3.55
N SER A 562 -5.60 -47.95 2.61
CA SER A 562 -4.49 -47.19 2.02
C SER A 562 -4.97 -46.00 1.19
N PHE A 563 -6.05 -46.16 0.42
CA PHE A 563 -6.74 -45.07 -0.28
C PHE A 563 -7.32 -44.04 0.70
N ASN A 564 -7.96 -44.48 1.79
CA ASN A 564 -8.59 -43.62 2.78
C ASN A 564 -7.54 -42.76 3.52
N ALA A 565 -6.39 -43.35 3.85
CA ALA A 565 -5.26 -42.62 4.43
C ALA A 565 -4.77 -41.52 3.48
N ALA A 566 -4.48 -41.84 2.22
CA ALA A 566 -4.03 -40.87 1.23
C ALA A 566 -5.08 -39.78 0.94
N TYR A 567 -6.37 -40.13 0.90
CA TYR A 567 -7.46 -39.16 0.73
C TYR A 567 -7.56 -38.17 1.90
N LEU A 568 -7.43 -38.66 3.14
CA LEU A 568 -7.45 -37.82 4.34
C LEU A 568 -6.19 -36.94 4.46
N GLU A 569 -5.02 -37.45 4.06
CA GLU A 569 -3.76 -36.70 4.02
C GLU A 569 -3.84 -35.53 3.03
N LEU A 570 -4.23 -35.81 1.78
CA LEU A 570 -4.38 -34.79 0.74
C LEU A 570 -5.50 -33.77 1.06
N GLY A 571 -6.61 -34.22 1.66
CA GLY A 571 -7.64 -33.31 2.19
C GLY A 571 -7.17 -32.46 3.37
N GLY A 572 -6.27 -33.00 4.21
CA GLY A 572 -5.63 -32.28 5.32
C GLY A 572 -4.65 -31.20 4.88
N LEU A 573 -4.05 -31.35 3.69
CA LEU A 573 -3.28 -30.31 2.99
C LEU A 573 -4.17 -29.23 2.33
N GLY A 574 -5.49 -29.30 2.49
CA GLY A 574 -6.43 -28.35 1.90
C GLY A 574 -6.65 -28.52 0.39
N GLU A 575 -6.25 -29.67 -0.18
CA GLU A 575 -6.32 -29.90 -1.62
C GLU A 575 -7.67 -30.50 -2.06
N ARG A 576 -8.13 -30.11 -3.24
CA ARG A 576 -9.30 -30.68 -3.90
C ARG A 576 -8.93 -32.00 -4.56
N VAL A 577 -9.27 -33.11 -3.93
CA VAL A 577 -8.97 -34.46 -4.43
C VAL A 577 -10.05 -34.96 -5.41
N LEU A 578 -9.64 -35.54 -6.54
CA LEU A 578 -10.49 -36.26 -7.51
C LEU A 578 -10.00 -37.70 -7.70
N GLY A 579 -10.94 -38.64 -7.80
CA GLY A 579 -10.67 -40.04 -8.13
C GLY A 579 -10.77 -40.32 -9.63
N PHE A 580 -9.95 -41.25 -10.13
CA PHE A 580 -9.85 -41.63 -11.54
C PHE A 580 -9.88 -43.14 -11.71
N CYS A 581 -10.70 -43.63 -12.64
CA CYS A 581 -10.80 -45.04 -12.99
C CYS A 581 -10.99 -45.23 -14.50
N ASP A 582 -10.62 -46.40 -15.01
CA ASP A 582 -10.90 -46.81 -16.38
C ASP A 582 -11.47 -48.23 -16.44
N TYR A 583 -12.03 -48.62 -17.58
CA TYR A 583 -12.49 -49.98 -17.84
C TYR A 583 -12.45 -50.29 -19.33
N LYS A 584 -11.83 -51.41 -19.70
CA LYS A 584 -11.77 -51.87 -21.08
C LYS A 584 -13.02 -52.72 -21.36
N LEU A 585 -13.92 -52.21 -22.20
CA LEU A 585 -15.19 -52.86 -22.51
C LEU A 585 -14.95 -54.14 -23.34
N PRO A 586 -15.55 -55.29 -22.97
CA PRO A 586 -15.32 -56.55 -23.67
C PRO A 586 -15.97 -56.57 -25.05
N LEU A 587 -15.16 -56.87 -26.07
CA LEU A 587 -15.54 -56.95 -27.49
C LEU A 587 -16.78 -57.82 -27.75
N ASP A 588 -16.92 -58.94 -27.03
CA ASP A 588 -18.05 -59.88 -27.17
C ASP A 588 -19.42 -59.26 -26.82
N LYS A 589 -19.43 -58.15 -26.06
CA LYS A 589 -20.63 -57.41 -25.66
C LYS A 589 -20.76 -56.05 -26.34
N PHE A 590 -19.64 -55.42 -26.65
CA PHE A 590 -19.55 -54.07 -27.21
C PHE A 590 -18.74 -54.09 -28.51
N PRO A 591 -19.30 -54.65 -29.61
CA PRO A 591 -18.63 -54.72 -30.90
C PRO A 591 -18.47 -53.33 -31.55
N PRO A 592 -17.55 -53.16 -32.51
CA PRO A 592 -17.34 -51.89 -33.21
C PRO A 592 -18.63 -51.35 -33.84
N GLY A 593 -18.96 -50.10 -33.54
CA GLY A 593 -20.22 -49.46 -33.96
C GLY A 593 -21.40 -49.66 -32.99
N TYR A 594 -21.18 -50.20 -31.79
CA TYR A 594 -22.21 -50.31 -30.75
C TYR A 594 -22.81 -48.93 -30.39
N PRO A 595 -24.15 -48.78 -30.39
CA PRO A 595 -24.80 -47.51 -30.05
C PRO A 595 -24.84 -47.31 -28.53
N PHE A 596 -23.83 -46.62 -27.99
CA PHE A 596 -23.79 -46.24 -26.58
C PHE A 596 -24.79 -45.12 -26.29
N ASP A 597 -25.68 -45.34 -25.32
CA ASP A 597 -26.70 -44.37 -24.88
C ASP A 597 -26.34 -43.80 -23.50
N ALA A 598 -26.35 -42.47 -23.38
CA ALA A 598 -25.97 -41.75 -22.16
C ALA A 598 -27.14 -41.55 -21.18
N ASP A 599 -28.39 -41.57 -21.69
CA ASP A 599 -29.61 -41.41 -20.90
C ASP A 599 -30.13 -42.81 -20.48
N GLU A 600 -30.31 -43.73 -21.43
CA GLU A 600 -30.58 -45.16 -21.16
C GLU A 600 -29.27 -45.96 -21.02
N GLN A 601 -28.48 -45.60 -19.99
CA GLN A 601 -27.13 -46.08 -19.63
C GLN A 601 -26.87 -47.57 -19.93
N ASN A 602 -26.46 -47.88 -21.17
CA ASN A 602 -26.38 -49.26 -21.67
C ASN A 602 -24.99 -49.92 -21.50
N PHE A 603 -24.14 -49.36 -20.64
CA PHE A 603 -22.77 -49.78 -20.37
C PHE A 603 -22.46 -49.84 -18.86
N PRO A 604 -21.47 -50.64 -18.42
CA PRO A 604 -21.17 -50.81 -16.99
C PRO A 604 -20.65 -49.52 -16.34
N LEU A 605 -21.30 -49.12 -15.24
CA LEU A 605 -20.91 -48.01 -14.36
C LEU A 605 -20.43 -48.49 -12.97
N SER A 606 -20.12 -49.78 -12.85
CA SER A 606 -19.58 -50.44 -11.66
C SER A 606 -18.76 -51.67 -12.07
N GLY A 607 -17.87 -52.13 -11.19
CA GLY A 607 -16.88 -53.14 -11.54
C GLY A 607 -15.69 -52.57 -12.34
N LEU A 608 -15.41 -51.28 -12.17
CA LEU A 608 -14.35 -50.55 -12.87
C LEU A 608 -12.97 -50.81 -12.24
N ARG A 609 -11.90 -50.40 -12.94
CA ARG A 609 -10.52 -50.47 -12.44
C ARG A 609 -10.10 -49.11 -11.92
N PHE A 610 -9.83 -49.01 -10.62
CA PHE A 610 -9.28 -47.82 -10.00
C PHE A 610 -7.84 -47.59 -10.48
N VAL A 611 -7.51 -46.34 -10.83
CA VAL A 611 -6.21 -46.00 -11.42
C VAL A 611 -5.42 -45.03 -10.52
N GLY A 612 -6.07 -44.07 -9.86
CA GLY A 612 -5.38 -43.14 -8.97
C GLY A 612 -6.23 -41.97 -8.48
N LEU A 613 -5.61 -41.13 -7.65
CA LEU A 613 -6.11 -39.80 -7.30
C LEU A 613 -5.26 -38.73 -7.99
N MET A 614 -5.86 -37.59 -8.30
CA MET A 614 -5.12 -36.33 -8.42
C MET A 614 -5.73 -35.31 -7.46
N ALA A 615 -4.87 -34.58 -6.76
CA ALA A 615 -5.23 -33.49 -5.87
C ALA A 615 -4.66 -32.17 -6.40
N MET A 616 -5.42 -31.10 -6.22
CA MET A 616 -5.14 -29.79 -6.80
C MET A 616 -5.50 -28.66 -5.84
N ILE A 617 -4.70 -27.60 -5.88
CA ILE A 617 -4.84 -26.41 -5.05
C ILE A 617 -4.53 -25.17 -5.89
N ASP A 618 -4.78 -23.97 -5.36
CA ASP A 618 -4.18 -22.75 -5.87
C ASP A 618 -2.81 -22.55 -5.18
N PRO A 619 -1.68 -22.81 -5.86
CA PRO A 619 -0.38 -22.91 -5.20
C PRO A 619 0.25 -21.53 -4.94
N PRO A 620 1.17 -21.42 -3.97
CA PRO A 620 2.01 -20.24 -3.80
C PRO A 620 2.74 -19.82 -5.08
N ARG A 621 3.03 -18.52 -5.22
CA ARG A 621 4.00 -18.03 -6.23
C ARG A 621 5.42 -18.41 -5.79
N ALA A 622 6.29 -18.79 -6.73
CA ALA A 622 7.58 -19.43 -6.41
C ALA A 622 8.50 -18.60 -5.48
N ALA A 623 8.45 -17.28 -5.56
CA ALA A 623 9.25 -16.38 -4.72
C ALA A 623 8.64 -16.06 -3.35
N VAL A 624 7.38 -16.43 -3.07
CA VAL A 624 6.65 -16.03 -1.86
C VAL A 624 7.23 -16.63 -0.56
N PRO A 625 7.56 -17.93 -0.45
CA PRO A 625 8.07 -18.49 0.81
C PRO A 625 9.40 -17.85 1.25
N ASP A 626 10.33 -17.63 0.31
CA ASP A 626 11.59 -16.91 0.56
C ASP A 626 11.34 -15.44 0.94
N ALA A 627 10.39 -14.76 0.27
CA ALA A 627 10.05 -13.38 0.56
C ALA A 627 9.41 -13.21 1.95
N VAL A 628 8.48 -14.09 2.34
CA VAL A 628 7.90 -14.11 3.70
C VAL A 628 8.99 -14.40 4.74
N SER A 629 9.85 -15.38 4.49
CA SER A 629 11.00 -15.69 5.36
C SER A 629 11.94 -14.49 5.56
N LYS A 630 12.22 -13.72 4.49
CA LYS A 630 13.01 -12.48 4.56
C LYS A 630 12.30 -11.36 5.32
N CYS A 631 10.99 -11.16 5.14
CA CYS A 631 10.21 -10.21 5.94
C CYS A 631 10.23 -10.57 7.43
N ARG A 632 10.04 -11.85 7.79
CA ARG A 632 10.11 -12.34 9.17
C ARG A 632 11.53 -12.20 9.76
N SER A 633 12.57 -12.45 8.96
CA SER A 633 13.98 -12.23 9.32
C SER A 633 14.29 -10.75 9.59
N ALA A 634 13.64 -9.85 8.85
CA ALA A 634 13.68 -8.39 9.05
C ALA A 634 12.80 -7.89 10.21
N GLY A 635 12.24 -8.80 11.03
CA GLY A 635 11.42 -8.51 12.20
C GLY A 635 9.98 -8.08 11.91
N ILE A 636 9.48 -8.29 10.68
CA ILE A 636 8.12 -7.92 10.29
C ILE A 636 7.16 -9.06 10.64
N LYS A 637 6.07 -8.75 11.36
CA LYS A 637 4.97 -9.71 11.60
C LYS A 637 4.17 -9.87 10.30
N VAL A 638 3.93 -11.10 9.86
CA VAL A 638 3.11 -11.38 8.67
C VAL A 638 1.81 -12.05 9.12
N ILE A 639 0.69 -11.51 8.64
CA ILE A 639 -0.68 -11.96 8.96
C ILE A 639 -1.39 -12.27 7.64
N MET A 640 -2.03 -13.43 7.55
CA MET A 640 -2.93 -13.74 6.42
C MET A 640 -4.34 -13.26 6.74
N ILE A 641 -5.00 -12.61 5.79
CA ILE A 641 -6.40 -12.14 5.90
C ILE A 641 -7.14 -12.49 4.62
N THR A 642 -7.94 -13.56 4.62
CA THR A 642 -8.56 -14.10 3.41
C THR A 642 -10.02 -14.53 3.57
N GLY A 643 -10.76 -14.53 2.47
CA GLY A 643 -12.14 -15.06 2.38
C GLY A 643 -12.21 -16.59 2.23
N ASP A 644 -11.07 -17.26 2.06
CA ASP A 644 -10.97 -18.72 1.93
C ASP A 644 -11.44 -19.46 3.20
N HIS A 645 -11.69 -20.75 3.05
CA HIS A 645 -11.98 -21.70 4.12
C HIS A 645 -10.75 -21.90 5.04
N PRO A 646 -10.93 -22.03 6.37
CA PRO A 646 -9.83 -22.14 7.33
C PRO A 646 -8.80 -23.25 7.06
N ILE A 647 -9.22 -24.39 6.50
CA ILE A 647 -8.31 -25.51 6.21
C ILE A 647 -7.30 -25.11 5.13
N THR A 648 -7.78 -24.62 3.98
CA THR A 648 -6.95 -24.14 2.86
C THR A 648 -6.05 -22.98 3.30
N ALA A 649 -6.60 -22.01 4.04
CA ALA A 649 -5.85 -20.89 4.57
C ALA A 649 -4.73 -21.33 5.53
N LYS A 650 -5.01 -22.27 6.45
CA LYS A 650 -4.01 -22.84 7.38
C LYS A 650 -2.93 -23.64 6.64
N ALA A 651 -3.28 -24.38 5.59
CA ALA A 651 -2.34 -25.13 4.76
C ALA A 651 -1.40 -24.19 3.99
N ILE A 652 -1.95 -23.25 3.21
CA ILE A 652 -1.15 -22.25 2.48
C ILE A 652 -0.28 -21.42 3.43
N ALA A 653 -0.81 -21.02 4.60
CA ALA A 653 -0.04 -20.28 5.61
C ALA A 653 1.16 -21.06 6.18
N LYS A 654 1.10 -22.39 6.24
CA LYS A 654 2.26 -23.24 6.53
C LYS A 654 3.22 -23.28 5.34
N SER A 655 2.72 -23.54 4.12
CA SER A 655 3.54 -23.63 2.90
C SER A 655 4.30 -22.35 2.54
N VAL A 656 3.81 -21.17 2.94
CA VAL A 656 4.52 -19.88 2.76
C VAL A 656 5.30 -19.42 3.99
N GLY A 657 5.31 -20.18 5.10
CA GLY A 657 6.05 -19.85 6.31
C GLY A 657 5.48 -18.68 7.15
N ILE A 658 4.17 -18.41 7.04
CA ILE A 658 3.45 -17.52 7.98
C ILE A 658 3.24 -18.24 9.31
N ILE A 659 2.75 -19.48 9.26
CA ILE A 659 2.80 -20.44 10.36
C ILE A 659 4.10 -21.25 10.20
N SER A 660 4.90 -21.33 11.26
CA SER A 660 6.17 -22.07 11.24
C SER A 660 5.94 -23.58 11.35
N GLU A 661 6.86 -24.40 10.82
CA GLU A 661 6.92 -25.82 11.17
C GLU A 661 7.07 -25.99 12.69
N GLY A 662 6.27 -26.87 13.29
CA GLY A 662 6.22 -27.07 14.74
C GLY A 662 5.45 -25.99 15.53
N SER A 663 4.92 -24.93 14.89
CA SER A 663 3.91 -24.08 15.53
C SER A 663 2.55 -24.78 15.53
N GLU A 664 1.94 -24.86 16.70
CA GLU A 664 0.61 -25.45 16.91
C GLU A 664 -0.43 -24.35 17.20
N THR A 665 -1.66 -24.58 16.76
CA THR A 665 -2.84 -23.80 17.18
C THR A 665 -3.56 -24.47 18.37
N VAL A 666 -4.53 -23.78 18.97
CA VAL A 666 -5.33 -24.32 20.10
C VAL A 666 -6.00 -25.65 19.72
N GLU A 667 -6.48 -25.76 18.48
CA GLU A 667 -7.12 -26.97 17.95
C GLU A 667 -6.11 -28.09 17.69
N ASP A 668 -4.89 -27.78 17.26
CA ASP A 668 -3.81 -28.77 17.09
C ASP A 668 -3.40 -29.34 18.45
N ILE A 669 -3.24 -28.49 19.47
CA ILE A 669 -2.91 -28.90 20.85
C ILE A 669 -4.03 -29.78 21.44
N ALA A 670 -5.30 -29.35 21.31
CA ALA A 670 -6.46 -30.11 21.77
C ALA A 670 -6.53 -31.50 21.10
N SER A 671 -6.32 -31.55 19.78
CA SER A 671 -6.35 -32.79 19.00
C SER A 671 -5.18 -33.72 19.36
N ARG A 672 -3.96 -33.19 19.53
CA ARG A 672 -2.76 -33.95 19.89
C ARG A 672 -2.81 -34.51 21.31
N LEU A 673 -3.39 -33.75 22.26
CA LEU A 673 -3.55 -34.19 23.64
C LEU A 673 -4.86 -34.99 23.87
N ASN A 674 -5.78 -34.98 22.89
CA ASN A 674 -7.12 -35.56 22.97
C ASN A 674 -7.92 -35.01 24.18
N ILE A 675 -7.91 -33.68 24.34
CA ILE A 675 -8.63 -32.94 25.40
C ILE A 675 -9.60 -31.91 24.80
N PRO A 676 -10.62 -31.44 25.55
CA PRO A 676 -11.51 -30.36 25.10
C PRO A 676 -10.76 -29.05 24.80
N LEU A 677 -11.24 -28.29 23.82
CA LEU A 677 -10.71 -26.95 23.48
C LEU A 677 -10.72 -25.98 24.67
N SER A 678 -11.67 -26.12 25.60
CA SER A 678 -11.77 -25.32 26.84
C SER A 678 -10.62 -25.52 27.82
N ASP A 679 -9.89 -26.62 27.68
CA ASP A 679 -8.90 -27.10 28.67
C ASP A 679 -7.46 -26.80 28.19
N VAL A 680 -7.32 -26.25 26.98
CA VAL A 680 -6.06 -25.73 26.42
C VAL A 680 -5.89 -24.27 26.83
N ASP A 681 -4.75 -23.96 27.45
CA ASP A 681 -4.32 -22.58 27.70
C ASP A 681 -3.92 -21.89 26.38
N PRO A 682 -4.61 -20.82 25.94
CA PRO A 682 -4.31 -20.15 24.68
C PRO A 682 -2.89 -19.57 24.61
N ALA A 683 -2.24 -19.29 25.75
CA ALA A 683 -0.86 -18.81 25.78
C ALA A 683 0.17 -19.86 25.34
N GLN A 684 -0.22 -21.14 25.24
CA GLN A 684 0.64 -22.21 24.69
C GLN A 684 0.59 -22.27 23.15
N ALA A 685 -0.47 -21.74 22.54
CA ALA A 685 -0.65 -21.72 21.09
C ALA A 685 0.07 -20.52 20.46
N ARG A 686 1.25 -20.74 19.88
CA ARG A 686 2.02 -19.69 19.19
C ARG A 686 1.30 -19.12 17.96
N ALA A 687 0.48 -19.96 17.33
CA ALA A 687 -0.31 -19.64 16.14
C ALA A 687 -1.82 -19.69 16.43
N CYS A 688 -2.62 -18.93 15.69
CA CYS A 688 -4.08 -19.03 15.72
C CYS A 688 -4.71 -18.90 14.32
N VAL A 689 -5.88 -19.49 14.15
CA VAL A 689 -6.70 -19.39 12.94
C VAL A 689 -8.10 -18.93 13.34
N VAL A 690 -8.41 -17.64 13.14
CA VAL A 690 -9.67 -17.02 13.54
C VAL A 690 -10.64 -17.02 12.36
N HIS A 691 -11.89 -17.43 12.60
CA HIS A 691 -12.92 -17.48 11.56
C HIS A 691 -13.74 -16.18 11.50
N GLY A 692 -14.11 -15.74 10.29
CA GLY A 692 -14.90 -14.52 10.09
C GLY A 692 -16.24 -14.46 10.85
N SER A 693 -16.85 -15.61 11.17
CA SER A 693 -18.07 -15.64 12.00
C SER A 693 -17.80 -15.36 13.49
N GLU A 694 -16.64 -15.75 13.99
CA GLU A 694 -16.19 -15.46 15.36
C GLU A 694 -15.77 -13.99 15.45
N LEU A 695 -14.95 -13.54 14.49
CA LEU A 695 -14.46 -12.17 14.39
C LEU A 695 -15.57 -11.10 14.35
N ARG A 696 -16.73 -11.43 13.78
CA ARG A 696 -17.93 -10.56 13.79
C ARG A 696 -18.47 -10.31 15.21
N ASP A 697 -18.34 -11.29 16.09
CA ASP A 697 -18.92 -11.27 17.44
C ASP A 697 -17.88 -10.85 18.51
N MET A 698 -16.63 -10.60 18.10
CA MET A 698 -15.54 -10.08 18.94
C MET A 698 -15.61 -8.55 19.14
N THR A 699 -15.16 -8.06 20.30
CA THR A 699 -14.91 -6.63 20.51
C THR A 699 -13.54 -6.20 19.99
N ALA A 700 -13.33 -4.88 19.84
CA ALA A 700 -12.03 -4.31 19.47
C ALA A 700 -10.90 -4.74 20.44
N ASP A 701 -11.19 -4.82 21.74
CA ASP A 701 -10.22 -5.26 22.75
C ASP A 701 -9.83 -6.74 22.58
N MET A 702 -10.80 -7.61 22.29
CA MET A 702 -10.53 -9.04 22.01
C MET A 702 -9.67 -9.23 20.77
N ILE A 703 -9.86 -8.41 19.73
CA ILE A 703 -9.04 -8.42 18.52
C ILE A 703 -7.62 -7.95 18.87
N ASP A 704 -7.48 -6.89 19.66
CA ASP A 704 -6.19 -6.37 20.10
C ASP A 704 -5.43 -7.37 20.99
N ASP A 705 -6.11 -8.18 21.81
CA ASP A 705 -5.52 -9.27 22.58
C ASP A 705 -5.02 -10.43 21.69
N VAL A 706 -5.82 -10.88 20.71
CA VAL A 706 -5.39 -11.89 19.73
C VAL A 706 -4.15 -11.41 18.96
N LEU A 707 -4.14 -10.15 18.54
CA LEU A 707 -3.02 -9.52 17.83
C LEU A 707 -1.75 -9.36 18.70
N ARG A 708 -1.88 -9.29 20.03
CA ARG A 708 -0.73 -9.26 20.98
C ARG A 708 -0.19 -10.66 21.28
N ASN A 709 -1.08 -11.61 21.61
CA ASN A 709 -0.70 -12.87 22.23
C ASN A 709 -0.18 -13.91 21.23
N HIS A 710 -0.73 -13.95 20.01
CA HIS A 710 -0.30 -14.89 18.98
C HIS A 710 0.69 -14.23 18.00
N SER A 711 1.80 -14.90 17.70
CA SER A 711 2.83 -14.34 16.80
C SER A 711 2.60 -14.65 15.33
N GLU A 712 1.82 -15.70 15.03
CA GLU A 712 1.55 -16.23 13.70
C GLU A 712 0.03 -16.33 13.55
N ILE A 713 -0.58 -15.52 12.68
CA ILE A 713 -2.04 -15.30 12.66
C ILE A 713 -2.58 -15.47 11.25
N VAL A 714 -3.67 -16.24 11.15
CA VAL A 714 -4.50 -16.37 9.94
C VAL A 714 -5.93 -15.98 10.29
N PHE A 715 -6.46 -14.96 9.63
CA PHE A 715 -7.88 -14.68 9.61
C PHE A 715 -8.47 -15.28 8.33
N ALA A 716 -9.43 -16.19 8.46
CA ALA A 716 -10.05 -16.93 7.37
C ALA A 716 -11.56 -16.64 7.30
N ARG A 717 -12.17 -16.81 6.12
CA ARG A 717 -13.57 -16.44 5.82
C ARG A 717 -13.92 -14.97 6.11
N THR A 718 -12.96 -14.04 6.01
CA THR A 718 -13.18 -12.63 6.36
C THR A 718 -13.97 -11.85 5.31
N SER A 719 -14.90 -10.99 5.75
CA SER A 719 -15.53 -9.98 4.87
C SER A 719 -14.58 -8.78 4.58
N PRO A 720 -14.83 -7.99 3.51
CA PRO A 720 -14.05 -6.78 3.21
C PRO A 720 -13.99 -5.77 4.38
N GLN A 721 -15.10 -5.64 5.11
CA GLN A 721 -15.21 -4.83 6.33
C GLN A 721 -14.35 -5.39 7.47
N GLN A 722 -14.28 -6.72 7.62
CA GLN A 722 -13.42 -7.36 8.60
C GLN A 722 -11.93 -7.18 8.28
N LYS A 723 -11.53 -7.23 7.00
CA LYS A 723 -10.14 -6.91 6.60
C LYS A 723 -9.72 -5.51 7.07
N LEU A 724 -10.61 -4.53 6.90
CA LEU A 724 -10.43 -3.17 7.39
C LEU A 724 -10.31 -3.12 8.93
N ILE A 725 -11.18 -3.83 9.67
CA ILE A 725 -11.16 -3.85 11.15
C ILE A 725 -9.86 -4.46 11.71
N ILE A 726 -9.32 -5.51 11.07
CA ILE A 726 -8.04 -6.12 11.47
C ILE A 726 -6.86 -5.15 11.26
N VAL A 727 -6.86 -4.42 10.15
CA VAL A 727 -5.85 -3.37 9.87
C VAL A 727 -5.95 -2.23 10.88
N GLU A 728 -7.17 -1.76 11.20
CA GLU A 728 -7.39 -0.77 12.25
C GLU A 728 -6.95 -1.28 13.63
N GLY A 729 -7.08 -2.58 13.93
CA GLY A 729 -6.53 -3.20 15.15
C GLY A 729 -5.01 -3.20 15.19
N CYS A 730 -4.35 -3.58 14.10
CA CYS A 730 -2.89 -3.51 14.01
C CYS A 730 -2.38 -2.05 14.20
N GLN A 731 -3.07 -1.07 13.61
CA GLN A 731 -2.77 0.36 13.78
C GLN A 731 -3.05 0.87 15.21
N ARG A 732 -4.10 0.39 15.91
CA ARG A 732 -4.35 0.72 17.33
C ARG A 732 -3.19 0.33 18.24
N LEU A 733 -2.51 -0.78 17.93
CA LEU A 733 -1.33 -1.24 18.67
C LEU A 733 -0.06 -0.41 18.38
N GLY A 734 -0.14 0.61 17.52
CA GLY A 734 0.99 1.47 17.15
C GLY A 734 1.93 0.86 16.11
N ALA A 735 1.53 -0.24 15.46
CA ALA A 735 2.27 -0.82 14.34
C ALA A 735 2.08 0.01 13.06
N ILE A 736 3.12 0.07 12.22
CA ILE A 736 3.01 0.56 10.84
C ILE A 736 2.60 -0.63 9.97
N VAL A 737 1.45 -0.51 9.29
CA VAL A 737 0.80 -1.65 8.61
C VAL A 737 0.85 -1.47 7.10
N ALA A 738 1.47 -2.43 6.42
CA ALA A 738 1.33 -2.62 4.98
C ALA A 738 0.21 -3.63 4.69
N VAL A 739 -0.58 -3.38 3.65
CA VAL A 739 -1.56 -4.35 3.14
C VAL A 739 -1.19 -4.76 1.72
N THR A 740 -1.19 -6.06 1.44
CA THR A 740 -0.95 -6.64 0.10
C THR A 740 -2.19 -7.38 -0.38
N GLY A 741 -2.70 -7.03 -1.56
CA GLY A 741 -3.96 -7.55 -2.08
C GLY A 741 -4.14 -7.39 -3.59
N ASP A 742 -5.19 -7.99 -4.13
CA ASP A 742 -5.48 -8.00 -5.58
C ASP A 742 -6.98 -7.80 -5.87
N GLY A 743 -7.87 -8.48 -5.15
CA GLY A 743 -9.32 -8.38 -5.31
C GLY A 743 -9.92 -7.06 -4.81
N VAL A 744 -11.22 -6.84 -5.05
CA VAL A 744 -11.91 -5.61 -4.61
C VAL A 744 -12.18 -5.64 -3.11
N ASN A 745 -12.38 -6.83 -2.55
CA ASN A 745 -12.41 -7.14 -1.13
C ASN A 745 -11.27 -6.51 -0.31
N ASP A 746 -10.09 -6.33 -0.91
CA ASP A 746 -8.93 -5.70 -0.25
C ASP A 746 -8.98 -4.17 -0.25
N SER A 747 -9.77 -3.54 -1.13
CA SER A 747 -9.73 -2.09 -1.36
C SER A 747 -9.91 -1.23 -0.10
N PRO A 748 -10.82 -1.53 0.84
CA PRO A 748 -10.93 -0.77 2.09
C PRO A 748 -9.69 -0.93 2.99
N ALA A 749 -9.12 -2.13 3.06
CA ALA A 749 -7.92 -2.42 3.84
C ALA A 749 -6.67 -1.76 3.23
N LEU A 750 -6.48 -1.89 1.91
CA LEU A 750 -5.44 -1.22 1.12
C LEU A 750 -5.47 0.30 1.31
N LYS A 751 -6.66 0.89 1.39
CA LYS A 751 -6.82 2.34 1.58
C LYS A 751 -6.50 2.81 3.00
N LYS A 752 -6.76 1.96 4.00
CA LYS A 752 -6.59 2.30 5.43
C LYS A 752 -5.19 2.01 5.96
N ALA A 753 -4.47 1.10 5.32
CA ALA A 753 -3.06 0.82 5.57
C ALA A 753 -2.21 2.10 5.57
N ASP A 754 -1.06 2.06 6.26
CA ASP A 754 -0.05 3.12 6.12
C ASP A 754 0.60 3.06 4.72
N ILE A 755 0.61 1.87 4.10
CA ILE A 755 0.90 1.65 2.68
C ILE A 755 0.03 0.51 2.12
N GLY A 756 -0.78 0.79 1.11
CA GLY A 756 -1.44 -0.23 0.29
C GLY A 756 -0.55 -0.70 -0.87
N VAL A 757 -0.52 -2.01 -1.14
CA VAL A 757 0.25 -2.63 -2.23
C VAL A 757 -0.64 -3.53 -3.07
N ALA A 758 -0.80 -3.22 -4.35
CA ALA A 758 -1.65 -3.97 -5.28
C ALA A 758 -0.84 -4.79 -6.31
N MET A 759 -1.37 -5.95 -6.68
CA MET A 759 -0.84 -6.76 -7.80
C MET A 759 -1.13 -6.08 -9.15
N GLY A 760 -0.13 -5.97 -10.03
CA GLY A 760 -0.21 -5.21 -11.28
C GLY A 760 -0.93 -5.92 -12.42
N ILE A 761 -0.86 -7.25 -12.47
CA ILE A 761 -1.50 -8.09 -13.47
C ILE A 761 -2.79 -8.69 -12.90
N ALA A 762 -2.69 -9.51 -11.84
CA ALA A 762 -3.86 -10.15 -11.22
C ALA A 762 -4.86 -9.17 -10.58
N GLY A 763 -4.38 -8.02 -10.08
CA GLY A 763 -5.20 -7.09 -9.32
C GLY A 763 -6.35 -6.46 -10.11
N SER A 764 -7.45 -6.22 -9.42
CA SER A 764 -8.57 -5.42 -9.90
C SER A 764 -8.19 -3.94 -10.07
N ASP A 765 -8.89 -3.21 -10.94
CA ASP A 765 -8.65 -1.77 -11.11
C ASP A 765 -8.99 -0.94 -9.86
N VAL A 766 -9.80 -1.50 -8.95
CA VAL A 766 -10.17 -0.85 -7.69
C VAL A 766 -9.05 -1.00 -6.66
N SER A 767 -8.45 -2.19 -6.51
CA SER A 767 -7.29 -2.39 -5.61
C SER A 767 -6.09 -1.55 -6.07
N LYS A 768 -5.79 -1.54 -7.38
CA LYS A 768 -4.77 -0.69 -8.00
C LYS A 768 -5.02 0.82 -7.79
N GLN A 769 -6.28 1.25 -7.72
CA GLN A 769 -6.64 2.64 -7.42
C GLN A 769 -6.58 2.95 -5.91
N ALA A 770 -6.95 2.01 -5.05
CA ALA A 770 -6.92 2.16 -3.58
C ALA A 770 -5.50 2.19 -2.99
N ALA A 771 -4.62 1.30 -3.46
CA ALA A 771 -3.24 1.13 -3.00
C ALA A 771 -2.32 2.34 -3.29
N ASP A 772 -1.18 2.45 -2.60
CA ASP A 772 -0.13 3.46 -2.83
C ASP A 772 0.99 2.95 -3.76
N MET A 773 1.12 1.64 -3.89
CA MET A 773 2.17 0.96 -4.65
C MET A 773 1.60 -0.19 -5.49
N ILE A 774 2.21 -0.47 -6.64
CA ILE A 774 1.77 -1.52 -7.58
C ILE A 774 2.98 -2.36 -8.02
N LEU A 775 2.84 -3.69 -7.92
CA LEU A 775 3.84 -4.66 -8.36
C LEU A 775 3.56 -5.07 -9.81
N LEU A 776 4.23 -4.42 -10.78
CA LEU A 776 3.91 -4.55 -12.21
C LEU A 776 4.14 -5.95 -12.79
N ASP A 777 4.90 -6.79 -12.09
CA ASP A 777 5.24 -8.18 -12.45
C ASP A 777 4.59 -9.23 -11.54
N ASP A 778 3.69 -8.81 -10.63
CA ASP A 778 3.09 -9.65 -9.59
C ASP A 778 4.10 -10.40 -8.68
N ASN A 779 5.35 -9.92 -8.58
CA ASN A 779 6.37 -10.59 -7.78
C ASN A 779 6.39 -10.10 -6.33
N PHE A 780 5.94 -10.94 -5.40
CA PHE A 780 5.93 -10.63 -3.96
C PHE A 780 7.35 -10.33 -3.38
N ALA A 781 8.43 -10.82 -4.00
CA ALA A 781 9.81 -10.47 -3.57
C ALA A 781 10.16 -8.98 -3.79
N SER A 782 9.40 -8.26 -4.62
CA SER A 782 9.50 -6.81 -4.76
C SER A 782 9.13 -6.06 -3.47
N ILE A 783 8.33 -6.67 -2.58
CA ILE A 783 8.04 -6.12 -1.23
C ILE A 783 9.31 -6.13 -0.37
N VAL A 784 10.06 -7.23 -0.35
CA VAL A 784 11.34 -7.34 0.38
C VAL A 784 12.32 -6.28 -0.09
N THR A 785 12.37 -6.06 -1.41
CA THR A 785 13.18 -5.02 -2.04
C THR A 785 12.72 -3.61 -1.63
N GLY A 786 11.41 -3.36 -1.54
CA GLY A 786 10.87 -2.09 -1.08
C GLY A 786 11.11 -1.83 0.42
N VAL A 787 11.10 -2.88 1.26
CA VAL A 787 11.52 -2.79 2.66
C VAL A 787 13.00 -2.40 2.76
N GLU A 788 13.87 -2.99 1.93
CA GLU A 788 15.31 -2.68 1.88
C GLU A 788 15.55 -1.23 1.43
N GLU A 789 15.00 -0.81 0.29
CA GLU A 789 15.17 0.54 -0.25
C GLU A 789 14.54 1.61 0.66
N GLY A 790 13.41 1.31 1.30
CA GLY A 790 12.76 2.16 2.31
C GLY A 790 13.61 2.34 3.58
N ARG A 791 14.22 1.25 4.07
CA ARG A 791 15.15 1.28 5.20
C ARG A 791 16.43 2.04 4.87
N LEU A 792 16.91 1.93 3.63
CA LEU A 792 18.07 2.64 3.13
C LEU A 792 17.81 4.14 2.98
N ILE A 793 16.68 4.55 2.38
CA ILE A 793 16.38 5.98 2.21
C ILE A 793 16.13 6.69 3.53
N PHE A 794 15.54 6.04 4.54
CA PHE A 794 15.40 6.62 5.88
C PHE A 794 16.77 6.95 6.50
N ASP A 795 17.72 6.01 6.44
CA ASP A 795 19.08 6.23 6.93
C ASP A 795 19.86 7.26 6.11
N ASN A 796 19.66 7.33 4.80
CA ASN A 796 20.32 8.30 3.92
C ASN A 796 19.70 9.70 4.01
N LEU A 797 18.40 9.81 4.29
CA LEU A 797 17.75 11.09 4.61
C LEU A 797 18.30 11.67 5.92
N LYS A 798 18.60 10.85 6.94
CA LYS A 798 19.33 11.33 8.14
C LYS A 798 20.67 11.97 7.79
N LYS A 799 21.43 11.38 6.87
CA LYS A 799 22.74 11.90 6.42
C LYS A 799 22.57 13.23 5.67
N SER A 800 21.63 13.25 4.72
CA SER A 800 21.29 14.43 3.91
C SER A 800 20.83 15.61 4.78
N ILE A 801 19.94 15.36 5.74
CA ILE A 801 19.46 16.35 6.71
C ILE A 801 20.58 16.81 7.64
N ALA A 802 21.42 15.91 8.16
CA ALA A 802 22.53 16.28 9.03
C ALA A 802 23.57 17.18 8.34
N TYR A 803 23.87 16.91 7.08
CA TYR A 803 24.76 17.74 6.26
C TYR A 803 24.23 19.16 6.10
N THR A 804 22.99 19.33 5.62
CA THR A 804 22.38 20.67 5.44
C THR A 804 22.16 21.40 6.76
N LEU A 805 21.80 20.70 7.84
CA LEU A 805 21.66 21.33 9.17
C LEU A 805 23.00 21.74 9.80
N THR A 806 24.14 21.32 9.25
CA THR A 806 25.45 21.71 9.80
C THR A 806 25.87 23.10 9.32
N SER A 807 25.49 23.50 8.10
CA SER A 807 25.74 24.83 7.50
C SER A 807 24.99 25.97 8.23
N ASN A 808 23.82 25.70 8.80
CA ASN A 808 23.04 26.74 9.49
C ASN A 808 23.83 27.44 10.63
N ILE A 809 24.77 26.76 11.33
CA ILE A 809 25.54 27.40 12.41
C ILE A 809 26.57 28.44 11.93
N PRO A 810 27.46 28.16 10.93
CA PRO A 810 28.29 29.21 10.33
C PRO A 810 27.48 30.31 9.64
N GLU A 811 26.18 30.13 9.37
CA GLU A 811 25.32 31.17 8.77
C GLU A 811 24.61 32.05 9.81
N ILE A 812 24.07 31.45 10.87
CA ILE A 812 23.42 32.16 11.99
C ILE A 812 24.47 32.94 12.80
N SER A 813 25.61 32.32 13.12
CA SER A 813 26.58 32.90 14.06
C SER A 813 27.19 34.25 13.63
N PRO A 814 27.44 34.56 12.33
CA PRO A 814 27.71 35.90 11.83
C PRO A 814 26.74 36.98 12.34
N PHE A 815 25.43 36.73 12.28
CA PHE A 815 24.42 37.68 12.78
C PHE A 815 24.50 37.82 14.30
N LEU A 816 24.77 36.73 15.04
CA LEU A 816 24.92 36.80 16.48
C LEU A 816 26.15 37.63 16.89
N LEU A 817 27.28 37.49 16.20
CA LEU A 817 28.48 38.29 16.46
C LEU A 817 28.29 39.77 16.05
N PHE A 818 27.64 40.02 14.91
CA PHE A 818 27.27 41.35 14.42
C PHE A 818 26.39 42.15 15.41
N ILE A 819 25.52 41.46 16.15
CA ILE A 819 24.66 42.05 17.19
C ILE A 819 25.39 42.16 18.55
N LEU A 820 26.14 41.14 18.96
CA LEU A 820 26.76 41.11 20.31
C LEU A 820 28.06 41.91 20.40
N ALA A 821 28.92 41.84 19.37
CA ALA A 821 30.25 42.46 19.37
C ALA A 821 30.30 43.78 18.58
N ASN A 822 29.21 44.16 17.90
CA ASN A 822 29.14 45.37 17.05
C ASN A 822 30.30 45.46 16.05
N VAL A 823 30.61 44.32 15.40
CA VAL A 823 31.57 44.19 14.30
C VAL A 823 30.89 44.41 12.94
N PRO A 824 31.62 44.66 11.84
CA PRO A 824 31.08 44.60 10.47
C PRO A 824 30.53 43.20 10.15
N LEU A 825 29.51 43.11 9.29
CA LEU A 825 28.84 41.83 9.01
C LEU A 825 29.82 40.79 8.44
N PRO A 826 29.89 39.55 8.99
CA PRO A 826 30.80 38.52 8.47
C PRO A 826 30.27 37.74 7.25
N LEU A 827 28.95 37.60 7.13
CA LEU A 827 28.25 36.88 6.05
C LEU A 827 26.88 37.55 5.81
N GLY A 828 26.51 37.78 4.55
CA GLY A 828 25.24 38.42 4.18
C GLY A 828 24.15 37.42 3.80
N THR A 829 22.88 37.82 3.86
CA THR A 829 21.73 36.95 3.55
C THR A 829 21.75 36.41 2.11
N VAL A 830 22.23 37.21 1.14
CA VAL A 830 22.40 36.75 -0.25
C VAL A 830 23.42 35.60 -0.32
N THR A 831 24.51 35.68 0.44
CA THR A 831 25.53 34.62 0.47
C THR A 831 25.09 33.37 1.22
N ILE A 832 24.11 33.45 2.13
CA ILE A 832 23.43 32.27 2.72
C ILE A 832 22.60 31.56 1.65
N LEU A 833 21.76 32.30 0.93
CA LEU A 833 20.94 31.73 -0.16
C LEU A 833 21.77 31.11 -1.29
N CYS A 834 23.03 31.52 -1.48
CA CYS A 834 23.98 30.86 -2.39
C CYS A 834 24.49 29.49 -1.88
N ILE A 835 24.33 29.17 -0.60
CA ILE A 835 24.68 27.89 0.03
C ILE A 835 23.49 26.94 -0.09
N ASP A 836 22.40 27.22 0.64
CA ASP A 836 21.18 26.40 0.70
C ASP A 836 20.58 26.06 -0.67
N LEU A 837 20.55 27.04 -1.57
CA LEU A 837 19.92 26.93 -2.89
C LEU A 837 20.95 26.87 -4.03
N GLY A 838 22.23 26.69 -3.69
CA GLY A 838 23.34 26.72 -4.64
C GLY A 838 24.34 25.58 -4.42
N THR A 839 25.30 25.77 -3.53
CA THR A 839 26.40 24.81 -3.31
C THR A 839 25.92 23.49 -2.72
N ASP A 840 25.10 23.54 -1.68
CA ASP A 840 24.84 22.38 -0.81
C ASP A 840 23.78 21.42 -1.37
N MET A 841 22.94 21.86 -2.32
CA MET A 841 21.89 21.01 -2.90
C MET A 841 22.43 19.73 -3.55
N VAL A 842 23.49 19.83 -4.37
CA VAL A 842 24.02 18.67 -5.11
C VAL A 842 24.75 17.69 -4.18
N PRO A 843 25.61 18.14 -3.24
CA PRO A 843 26.10 17.34 -2.12
C PRO A 843 24.98 16.66 -1.31
N ALA A 844 23.97 17.39 -0.85
CA ALA A 844 22.90 16.86 0.00
C ALA A 844 22.06 15.79 -0.74
N ILE A 845 21.78 15.99 -2.03
CA ILE A 845 21.12 15.00 -2.91
C ILE A 845 22.04 13.78 -3.15
N SER A 846 23.36 13.96 -3.24
CA SER A 846 24.30 12.85 -3.50
C SER A 846 24.31 11.78 -2.40
N LEU A 847 23.98 12.15 -1.16
CA LEU A 847 23.88 11.25 -0.01
C LEU A 847 22.72 10.24 -0.14
N ALA A 848 21.70 10.49 -0.98
CA ALA A 848 20.66 9.50 -1.29
C ALA A 848 21.20 8.25 -2.02
N TYR A 849 22.33 8.38 -2.70
CA TYR A 849 22.98 7.27 -3.42
C TYR A 849 23.91 6.43 -2.55
N GLU A 850 23.99 6.67 -1.24
CA GLU A 850 24.82 5.87 -0.35
C GLU A 850 24.32 4.42 -0.20
N GLU A 851 25.28 3.50 -0.15
CA GLU A 851 25.06 2.08 0.13
C GLU A 851 24.82 1.87 1.64
N ALA A 852 24.18 0.76 2.02
CA ALA A 852 23.97 0.42 3.42
C ALA A 852 25.30 0.24 4.17
N GLU A 853 25.37 0.70 5.42
CA GLU A 853 26.55 0.50 6.30
C GLU A 853 26.59 -0.88 6.96
N SER A 854 25.47 -1.61 6.95
CA SER A 854 25.31 -2.94 7.52
C SER A 854 24.12 -3.65 6.86
N ASP A 855 23.89 -4.91 7.24
CA ASP A 855 22.75 -5.69 6.78
C ASP A 855 21.42 -5.15 7.39
N ILE A 856 20.80 -4.22 6.67
CA ILE A 856 19.53 -3.57 7.05
C ILE A 856 18.31 -4.51 7.00
N MET A 857 18.47 -5.73 6.49
CA MET A 857 17.43 -6.77 6.50
C MET A 857 17.57 -7.75 7.67
N LYS A 858 18.59 -7.60 8.52
CA LYS A 858 18.72 -8.30 9.81
C LYS A 858 18.35 -7.46 11.04
N ARG A 859 18.10 -6.14 10.89
CA ARG A 859 17.55 -5.32 11.98
C ARG A 859 16.03 -5.43 12.04
N GLN A 860 15.48 -5.20 13.24
CA GLN A 860 14.04 -5.01 13.45
C GLN A 860 13.53 -3.75 12.71
N PRO A 861 12.21 -3.63 12.47
CA PRO A 861 11.59 -2.37 12.04
C PRO A 861 11.90 -1.24 13.04
N ARG A 862 11.96 0.01 12.57
CA ARG A 862 12.15 1.17 13.47
C ARG A 862 10.91 1.36 14.35
N ASN A 863 11.09 1.74 15.61
CA ASN A 863 9.96 2.12 16.46
C ASN A 863 9.56 3.57 16.14
N PRO A 864 8.34 3.83 15.60
CA PRO A 864 7.96 5.17 15.13
C PRO A 864 7.82 6.21 16.25
N PHE A 865 7.83 5.81 17.53
CA PHE A 865 7.78 6.71 18.67
C PHE A 865 9.17 7.14 19.17
N THR A 866 10.19 6.29 19.02
CA THR A 866 11.56 6.56 19.52
C THR A 866 12.59 6.80 18.42
N ASP A 867 12.51 6.06 17.31
CA ASP A 867 13.48 6.12 16.21
C ASP A 867 13.10 7.21 15.20
N LYS A 868 13.23 8.46 15.67
CA LYS A 868 12.94 9.68 14.89
C LYS A 868 13.96 9.94 13.79
N LEU A 869 13.51 10.56 12.69
CA LEU A 869 14.33 10.99 11.57
C LEU A 869 15.32 12.08 12.00
N VAL A 870 14.82 13.10 12.69
CA VAL A 870 15.64 14.10 13.39
C VAL A 870 15.42 13.93 14.89
N ASN A 871 16.52 13.80 15.63
CA ASN A 871 16.54 13.59 17.06
C ASN A 871 17.56 14.53 17.72
N GLU A 872 17.54 14.61 19.05
CA GLU A 872 18.43 15.49 19.83
C GLU A 872 19.92 15.21 19.57
N ARG A 873 20.28 13.96 19.21
CA ARG A 873 21.65 13.57 18.85
C ARG A 873 22.09 14.14 17.51
N LEU A 874 21.19 14.22 16.54
CA LEU A 874 21.45 14.81 15.22
C LEU A 874 21.73 16.30 15.39
N ILE A 875 20.89 17.01 16.15
CA ILE A 875 21.10 18.43 16.48
C ILE A 875 22.38 18.61 17.32
N SER A 876 22.65 17.74 18.29
CA SER A 876 23.88 17.77 19.09
C SER A 876 25.15 17.62 18.23
N MET A 877 25.12 16.78 17.19
CA MET A 877 26.22 16.63 16.23
C MET A 877 26.32 17.80 15.26
N ALA A 878 25.26 18.10 14.52
CA ALA A 878 25.24 19.12 13.48
C ALA A 878 25.40 20.53 14.07
N TYR A 879 24.42 20.97 14.88
CA TYR A 879 24.43 22.31 15.49
C TYR A 879 25.48 22.40 16.61
N GLY A 880 25.53 21.40 17.50
CA GLY A 880 26.31 21.48 18.74
C GLY A 880 27.81 21.25 18.61
N GLN A 881 28.28 20.55 17.56
CA GLN A 881 29.67 20.11 17.43
C GLN A 881 30.28 20.54 16.09
N ILE A 882 29.82 20.00 14.97
CA ILE A 882 30.48 20.22 13.68
C ILE A 882 30.27 21.65 13.18
N GLY A 883 29.03 22.15 13.22
CA GLY A 883 28.69 23.53 12.82
C GLY A 883 29.45 24.59 13.63
N MET A 884 29.77 24.31 14.90
CA MET A 884 30.63 25.19 15.71
C MET A 884 32.08 25.23 15.22
N ILE A 885 32.62 24.12 14.68
CA ILE A 885 33.94 24.09 14.03
C ILE A 885 33.88 24.82 12.68
N GLN A 886 32.80 24.66 11.92
CA GLN A 886 32.59 25.38 10.66
C GLN A 886 32.50 26.90 10.87
N ALA A 887 31.72 27.36 11.85
CA ALA A 887 31.64 28.76 12.24
C ALA A 887 33.01 29.32 12.64
N SER A 888 33.78 28.54 13.41
CA SER A 888 35.15 28.90 13.80
C SER A 888 36.07 29.08 12.57
N ALA A 889 35.90 28.28 11.53
CA ALA A 889 36.63 28.42 10.27
C ALA A 889 36.28 29.72 9.53
N GLY A 890 34.99 30.00 9.36
CA GLY A 890 34.50 31.22 8.71
C GLY A 890 34.96 32.50 9.44
N PHE A 891 34.82 32.53 10.78
CA PHE A 891 35.33 33.64 11.59
C PHE A 891 36.86 33.78 11.49
N PHE A 892 37.61 32.68 11.45
CA PHE A 892 39.06 32.74 11.27
C PHE A 892 39.44 33.38 9.94
N THR A 893 38.80 32.99 8.83
CA THR A 893 39.01 33.62 7.52
C THR A 893 38.63 35.10 7.53
N TYR A 894 37.49 35.47 8.11
CA TYR A 894 37.05 36.86 8.29
C TYR A 894 38.11 37.72 9.03
N PHE A 895 38.59 37.25 10.19
CA PHE A 895 39.61 37.98 10.96
C PHE A 895 40.95 38.05 10.25
N VAL A 896 41.35 37.01 9.50
CA VAL A 896 42.56 37.02 8.66
C VAL A 896 42.46 38.08 7.55
N ILE A 897 41.32 38.20 6.88
CA ILE A 897 41.13 39.17 5.80
C ILE A 897 41.04 40.59 6.34
N MET A 898 40.27 40.84 7.41
CA MET A 898 40.22 42.15 8.05
C MET A 898 41.63 42.60 8.51
N ALA A 899 42.38 41.74 9.18
CA ALA A 899 43.73 42.07 9.66
C ALA A 899 44.76 42.30 8.54
N GLN A 900 44.64 41.59 7.41
CA GLN A 900 45.49 41.78 6.23
C GLN A 900 45.19 43.08 5.46
N ASN A 901 43.96 43.60 5.55
CA ASN A 901 43.55 44.86 4.91
C ASN A 901 43.33 45.99 5.94
N GLY A 902 44.03 45.96 7.09
CA GLY A 902 44.14 47.11 7.99
C GLY A 902 43.45 46.99 9.35
N PHE A 903 42.37 46.20 9.44
CA PHE A 903 41.50 46.16 10.62
C PHE A 903 41.84 44.98 11.53
N LYS A 904 42.66 45.23 12.57
CA LYS A 904 43.05 44.20 13.55
C LYS A 904 41.83 43.78 14.38
N PRO A 905 41.71 42.51 14.83
CA PRO A 905 40.52 42.03 15.55
C PRO A 905 40.16 42.81 16.82
N SER A 906 41.14 43.41 17.50
CA SER A 906 40.94 44.33 18.63
C SER A 906 40.14 45.59 18.28
N THR A 907 40.26 46.05 17.04
CA THR A 907 39.72 47.32 16.52
C THR A 907 38.35 47.14 15.87
N LEU A 908 37.97 45.90 15.54
CA LEU A 908 36.64 45.58 14.97
C LEU A 908 35.52 45.68 16.01
N LEU A 909 35.83 45.55 17.31
CA LEU A 909 34.83 45.56 18.38
C LEU A 909 34.21 46.96 18.53
N GLY A 910 32.89 47.09 18.30
CA GLY A 910 32.18 48.36 18.37
C GLY A 910 32.21 49.23 17.11
N ILE A 911 33.07 48.94 16.12
CA ILE A 911 33.28 49.80 14.94
C ILE A 911 32.04 49.90 14.03
N ARG A 912 31.10 48.96 14.12
CA ARG A 912 29.94 48.84 13.21
C ARG A 912 29.19 50.16 13.01
N ARG A 913 28.94 50.93 14.08
CA ARG A 913 28.20 52.21 13.98
C ARG A 913 28.91 53.26 13.13
N GLN A 914 30.23 53.20 13.04
CA GLN A 914 31.02 54.05 12.15
C GLN A 914 31.11 53.44 10.74
N TRP A 915 31.30 52.11 10.69
CA TRP A 915 31.41 51.33 9.46
C TRP A 915 30.17 51.46 8.56
N ASP A 916 28.97 51.25 9.11
CA ASP A 916 27.68 51.34 8.39
C ASP A 916 27.26 52.79 8.07
N SER A 917 27.95 53.81 8.60
CA SER A 917 27.59 55.22 8.40
C SER A 917 28.09 55.77 7.07
N HIS A 918 27.18 56.01 6.13
CA HIS A 918 27.46 56.68 4.84
C HIS A 918 28.11 58.07 4.99
N ALA A 919 27.92 58.75 6.12
CA ALA A 919 28.47 60.08 6.38
C ALA A 919 29.97 60.06 6.69
N ILE A 920 30.51 58.94 7.20
CA ILE A 920 31.93 58.79 7.54
C ILE A 920 32.66 58.22 6.33
N ASN A 921 33.67 58.92 5.83
CA ASN A 921 34.48 58.51 4.67
C ASN A 921 36.00 58.56 4.94
N ASP A 922 36.31 58.68 6.22
CA ASP A 922 37.57 59.01 6.87
C ASP A 922 37.82 58.02 8.03
N LEU A 923 37.35 56.78 7.89
CA LEU A 923 37.42 55.78 8.97
C LEU A 923 38.85 55.25 9.12
N GLU A 924 39.51 55.57 10.24
CA GLU A 924 40.88 55.16 10.53
C GLU A 924 40.99 53.64 10.78
N ASP A 925 41.94 52.98 10.12
CA ASP A 925 42.29 51.57 10.34
C ASP A 925 43.33 51.37 11.47
N SER A 926 43.78 50.13 11.69
CA SER A 926 44.75 49.84 12.76
C SER A 926 46.21 50.14 12.39
N TYR A 927 46.46 50.86 11.30
CA TYR A 927 47.76 51.38 10.86
C TYR A 927 47.75 52.90 10.56
N GLY A 928 46.60 53.57 10.73
CA GLY A 928 46.44 55.01 10.47
C GLY A 928 46.07 55.35 9.02
N GLN A 929 45.36 54.45 8.31
CA GLN A 929 44.83 54.70 6.96
C GLN A 929 43.34 55.07 7.03
N GLU A 930 42.92 56.08 6.27
CA GLU A 930 41.53 56.53 6.18
C GLU A 930 40.76 55.74 5.10
N TRP A 931 39.58 55.19 5.44
CA TRP A 931 38.76 54.37 4.54
C TRP A 931 37.40 55.01 4.20
N THR A 932 37.11 55.16 2.90
CA THR A 932 35.81 55.61 2.41
C THR A 932 34.70 54.60 2.69
N TYR A 933 33.44 55.01 2.61
CA TYR A 933 32.30 54.09 2.73
C TYR A 933 32.32 52.99 1.66
N GLN A 934 32.71 53.32 0.42
CA GLN A 934 32.74 52.35 -0.68
C GLN A 934 33.85 51.32 -0.51
N ASP A 935 35.07 51.75 -0.18
CA ASP A 935 36.22 50.85 -0.05
C ASP A 935 36.03 49.84 1.09
N ARG A 936 35.48 50.28 2.23
CA ARG A 936 35.21 49.37 3.36
C ARG A 936 34.01 48.45 3.11
N LYS A 937 32.99 48.87 2.37
CA LYS A 937 31.90 47.96 1.94
C LYS A 937 32.36 46.95 0.89
N ILE A 938 33.29 47.31 0.00
CA ILE A 938 33.99 46.34 -0.87
C ILE A 938 34.76 45.31 -0.03
N LEU A 939 35.45 45.74 1.04
CA LEU A 939 36.14 44.82 1.96
C LEU A 939 35.16 43.91 2.73
N GLU A 940 34.02 44.43 3.20
CA GLU A 940 32.95 43.65 3.83
C GLU A 940 32.38 42.58 2.90
N TYR A 941 32.02 42.94 1.66
CA TYR A 941 31.51 41.99 0.67
C TYR A 941 32.58 40.97 0.21
N THR A 942 33.86 41.36 0.22
CA THR A 942 34.98 40.43 0.06
C THR A 942 35.07 39.45 1.24
N CYS A 943 34.81 39.91 2.48
CA CYS A 943 34.74 39.04 3.65
C CYS A 943 33.53 38.09 3.60
N HIS A 944 32.34 38.54 3.18
CA HIS A 944 31.17 37.68 2.94
C HIS A 944 31.52 36.55 1.96
N THR A 945 32.18 36.90 0.84
CA THR A 945 32.56 35.93 -0.19
C THR A 945 33.57 34.91 0.35
N ALA A 946 34.52 35.34 1.19
CA ALA A 946 35.50 34.45 1.81
C ALA A 946 34.92 33.59 2.93
N PHE A 947 33.93 34.08 3.66
CA PHE A 947 33.19 33.31 4.66
C PHE A 947 32.36 32.21 3.96
N PHE A 948 31.63 32.56 2.91
CA PHE A 948 30.97 31.61 2.00
C PHE A 948 31.94 30.52 1.48
N THR A 949 33.09 30.92 0.92
CA THR A 949 34.12 29.96 0.47
C THR A 949 34.68 29.12 1.62
N SER A 950 34.73 29.64 2.85
CA SER A 950 35.17 28.88 4.03
C SER A 950 34.16 27.79 4.40
N ILE A 951 32.86 28.05 4.26
CA ILE A 951 31.79 27.07 4.48
C ILE A 951 31.92 25.92 3.48
N VAL A 952 32.02 26.22 2.18
CA VAL A 952 32.27 25.21 1.13
C VAL A 952 33.47 24.30 1.46
N ILE A 953 34.59 24.87 1.90
CA ILE A 953 35.80 24.11 2.21
C ILE A 953 35.65 23.18 3.43
N VAL A 954 34.79 23.50 4.40
CA VAL A 954 34.46 22.59 5.51
C VAL A 954 33.33 21.61 5.15
N GLN A 955 32.38 22.02 4.31
CA GLN A 955 31.32 21.15 3.78
C GLN A 955 31.87 20.01 2.91
N TRP A 956 33.02 20.20 2.24
CA TRP A 956 33.73 19.08 1.59
C TRP A 956 34.01 17.91 2.55
N THR A 957 34.45 18.23 3.76
CA THR A 957 34.68 17.21 4.79
C THR A 957 33.38 16.78 5.43
N ASP A 958 32.43 17.69 5.66
CA ASP A 958 31.14 17.32 6.23
C ASP A 958 30.42 16.26 5.39
N LEU A 959 30.38 16.44 4.07
CA LEU A 959 29.86 15.46 3.12
C LEU A 959 30.56 14.09 3.24
N ILE A 960 31.88 14.09 3.47
CA ILE A 960 32.70 12.88 3.65
C ILE A 960 32.45 12.22 5.02
N ILE A 961 32.10 12.97 6.07
CA ILE A 961 31.75 12.38 7.38
C ILE A 961 30.27 11.97 7.45
N CYS A 962 29.33 12.80 7.02
CA CYS A 962 27.90 12.49 6.95
C CYS A 962 27.60 11.29 6.03
N LYS A 963 28.48 10.96 5.07
CA LYS A 963 28.49 9.70 4.31
C LYS A 963 28.30 8.44 5.16
N THR A 964 28.87 8.38 6.38
CA THR A 964 28.80 7.19 7.26
C THR A 964 28.51 7.52 8.71
N ARG A 965 27.40 7.03 9.26
CA ARG A 965 26.97 7.28 10.65
C ARG A 965 27.74 6.43 11.68
N ARG A 966 28.16 5.21 11.31
CA ARG A 966 28.93 4.28 12.17
C ARG A 966 30.23 3.83 11.52
N ASN A 967 30.22 3.56 10.22
CA ASN A 967 31.36 2.98 9.52
C ASN A 967 32.52 3.99 9.39
N SER A 968 33.69 3.46 9.02
CA SER A 968 34.85 4.28 8.68
C SER A 968 34.80 4.64 7.21
N VAL A 969 35.24 5.85 6.83
CA VAL A 969 35.43 6.20 5.41
C VAL A 969 36.36 5.20 4.71
N PHE A 970 37.36 4.68 5.43
CA PHE A 970 38.29 3.64 4.93
C PHE A 970 37.65 2.26 4.76
N HIS A 971 36.52 1.97 5.42
CA HIS A 971 35.80 0.69 5.30
C HIS A 971 34.70 0.76 4.24
N GLN A 972 33.95 1.87 4.15
CA GLN A 972 32.90 2.06 3.14
C GLN A 972 33.48 2.41 1.75
N GLY A 973 34.52 3.25 1.73
CA GLY A 973 35.19 3.74 0.52
C GLY A 973 34.42 4.84 -0.23
N MET A 974 35.15 5.65 -0.99
CA MET A 974 34.60 6.75 -1.81
C MET A 974 34.04 6.25 -3.16
N LYS A 975 33.23 5.20 -3.12
CA LYS A 975 32.63 4.58 -4.32
C LYS A 975 31.50 5.40 -4.96
N ASN A 976 30.83 6.24 -4.17
CA ASN A 976 29.69 7.04 -4.65
C ASN A 976 30.17 8.13 -5.61
N TRP A 977 30.11 7.82 -6.91
CA TRP A 977 30.54 8.73 -7.97
C TRP A 977 29.76 10.06 -7.99
N ILE A 978 28.50 10.06 -7.56
CA ILE A 978 27.66 11.26 -7.56
C ILE A 978 28.09 12.21 -6.43
N LEU A 979 28.52 11.67 -5.28
CA LEU A 979 29.14 12.43 -4.19
C LEU A 979 30.52 12.97 -4.61
N ASN A 980 31.35 12.15 -5.26
CA ASN A 980 32.64 12.61 -5.80
C ASN A 980 32.48 13.72 -6.86
N PHE A 981 31.43 13.65 -7.69
CA PHE A 981 31.06 14.71 -8.64
C PHE A 981 30.54 15.95 -7.91
N ALA A 982 29.74 15.78 -6.84
CA ALA A 982 29.17 16.89 -6.07
C ALA A 982 30.27 17.80 -5.50
N LEU A 983 31.31 17.25 -4.87
CA LEU A 983 32.46 18.02 -4.36
C LEU A 983 33.13 18.89 -5.44
N ILE A 984 33.26 18.36 -6.65
CA ILE A 984 33.85 19.08 -7.79
C ILE A 984 32.88 20.17 -8.29
N PHE A 985 31.59 19.85 -8.41
CA PHE A 985 30.55 20.79 -8.82
C PHE A 985 30.43 21.97 -7.84
N GLU A 986 30.36 21.68 -6.55
CA GLU A 986 30.31 22.63 -5.43
C GLU A 986 31.50 23.61 -5.47
N THR A 987 32.72 23.06 -5.58
CA THR A 987 33.97 23.84 -5.70
C THR A 987 33.97 24.74 -6.95
N CYS A 988 33.55 24.18 -8.10
CA CYS A 988 33.46 24.93 -9.35
C CYS A 988 32.40 26.02 -9.29
N LEU A 989 31.25 25.78 -8.67
CA LEU A 989 30.20 26.77 -8.48
C LEU A 989 30.66 27.91 -7.58
N ALA A 990 31.29 27.61 -6.44
CA ALA A 990 31.87 28.62 -5.55
C ALA A 990 32.93 29.49 -6.25
N ALA A 991 33.79 28.87 -7.07
CA ALA A 991 34.76 29.59 -7.89
C ALA A 991 34.09 30.46 -8.99
N ILE A 992 33.07 29.96 -9.67
CA ILE A 992 32.28 30.73 -10.65
C ILE A 992 31.63 31.95 -9.98
N LEU A 993 31.04 31.79 -8.80
CA LEU A 993 30.37 32.86 -8.07
C LEU A 993 31.34 33.95 -7.57
N SER A 994 32.56 33.59 -7.13
CA SER A 994 33.57 34.58 -6.72
C SER A 994 34.28 35.27 -7.90
N TYR A 995 34.54 34.56 -9.01
CA TYR A 995 35.43 35.05 -10.07
C TYR A 995 34.74 35.52 -11.37
N THR A 996 33.43 35.31 -11.55
CA THR A 996 32.72 35.75 -12.75
C THR A 996 32.48 37.27 -12.73
N PRO A 997 32.90 38.05 -13.76
CA PRO A 997 32.65 39.48 -13.82
C PRO A 997 31.15 39.82 -13.75
N GLY A 998 30.75 40.74 -12.88
CA GLY A 998 29.36 41.14 -12.65
C GLY A 998 28.71 40.51 -11.41
N MET A 999 29.31 39.47 -10.81
CA MET A 999 28.83 38.92 -9.52
C MET A 999 29.01 39.92 -8.35
N ASP A 1000 29.96 40.85 -8.50
CA ASP A 1000 30.18 42.02 -7.63
C ASP A 1000 28.93 42.92 -7.53
N LYS A 1001 28.09 42.94 -8.59
CA LYS A 1001 26.86 43.74 -8.65
C LYS A 1001 25.60 42.90 -8.47
N ALA A 1002 25.58 41.68 -9.00
CA ALA A 1002 24.41 40.80 -8.95
C ALA A 1002 24.21 40.14 -7.58
N LEU A 1003 25.30 39.70 -6.93
CA LEU A 1003 25.27 38.94 -5.67
C LEU A 1003 26.14 39.55 -4.57
N ARG A 1004 26.83 40.67 -4.87
CA ARG A 1004 27.86 41.29 -4.01
C ARG A 1004 29.00 40.31 -3.67
N MET A 1005 29.35 39.43 -4.61
CA MET A 1005 30.45 38.48 -4.46
C MET A 1005 31.70 38.99 -5.19
N TYR A 1006 32.84 39.02 -4.48
CA TYR A 1006 34.08 39.64 -4.94
C TYR A 1006 35.20 38.60 -5.16
N PRO A 1007 36.15 38.87 -6.10
CA PRO A 1007 37.20 37.91 -6.45
C PRO A 1007 38.22 37.74 -5.32
N LEU A 1008 38.31 36.53 -4.76
CA LEU A 1008 39.20 36.23 -3.65
C LEU A 1008 40.67 36.07 -4.08
N LYS A 1009 41.61 36.55 -3.28
CA LYS A 1009 43.04 36.18 -3.42
C LYS A 1009 43.16 34.67 -3.11
N PHE A 1010 43.96 33.92 -3.88
CA PHE A 1010 44.12 32.45 -3.67
C PHE A 1010 44.49 32.07 -2.22
N ILE A 1011 45.31 32.90 -1.55
CA ILE A 1011 45.69 32.69 -0.15
C ILE A 1011 44.51 32.73 0.84
N TRP A 1012 43.35 33.29 0.46
CA TRP A 1012 42.13 33.34 1.27
C TRP A 1012 41.25 32.09 1.18
N TRP A 1013 41.55 31.14 0.28
CA TRP A 1013 40.95 29.80 0.30
C TRP A 1013 41.62 28.91 1.37
N LEU A 1014 42.89 29.16 1.70
CA LEU A 1014 43.67 28.31 2.59
C LEU A 1014 43.29 28.32 4.10
N PRO A 1015 42.74 29.40 4.71
CA PRO A 1015 42.54 29.46 6.17
C PRO A 1015 41.51 28.46 6.74
N ALA A 1016 40.56 27.99 5.92
CA ALA A 1016 39.55 27.01 6.34
C ALA A 1016 40.04 25.54 6.32
N LEU A 1017 41.11 25.23 5.56
CA LEU A 1017 41.62 23.86 5.40
C LEU A 1017 42.01 23.16 6.74
N PRO A 1018 42.64 23.83 7.73
CA PRO A 1018 42.94 23.19 9.02
C PRO A 1018 41.69 22.80 9.81
N PHE A 1019 40.60 23.56 9.69
CA PHE A 1019 39.32 23.25 10.32
C PHE A 1019 38.61 22.10 9.60
N SER A 1020 38.66 22.08 8.26
CA SER A 1020 38.17 20.95 7.46
C SER A 1020 38.89 19.64 7.86
N LEU A 1021 40.23 19.66 8.00
CA LEU A 1021 40.98 18.51 8.51
C LEU A 1021 40.61 18.14 9.96
N LEU A 1022 40.34 19.13 10.83
CA LEU A 1022 39.91 18.89 12.21
C LEU A 1022 38.56 18.16 12.27
N ILE A 1023 37.58 18.54 11.45
CA ILE A 1023 36.27 17.87 11.35
C ILE A 1023 36.47 16.39 10.95
N TRP A 1024 37.33 16.12 9.97
CA TRP A 1024 37.61 14.76 9.50
C TRP A 1024 38.21 13.86 10.59
N VAL A 1025 39.25 14.36 11.28
CA VAL A 1025 39.89 13.63 12.38
C VAL A 1025 38.91 13.44 13.55
N TYR A 1026 38.12 14.47 13.88
CA TYR A 1026 37.17 14.43 14.97
C TYR A 1026 36.11 13.33 14.78
N ASP A 1027 35.41 13.32 13.64
CA ASP A 1027 34.34 12.36 13.42
C ASP A 1027 34.85 10.93 13.19
N GLU A 1028 35.98 10.75 12.50
CA GLU A 1028 36.55 9.40 12.35
C GLU A 1028 37.03 8.84 13.70
N CYS A 1029 37.58 9.68 14.59
CA CYS A 1029 37.88 9.27 15.97
C CYS A 1029 36.61 8.97 16.77
N ARG A 1030 35.56 9.79 16.67
CA ARG A 1030 34.26 9.56 17.32
C ARG A 1030 33.65 8.22 16.89
N ARG A 1031 33.60 7.95 15.59
CA ARG A 1031 33.10 6.68 15.02
C ARG A 1031 34.01 5.49 15.36
N PHE A 1032 35.33 5.66 15.39
CA PHE A 1032 36.25 4.63 15.87
C PHE A 1032 35.99 4.24 17.33
N LEU A 1033 35.78 5.22 18.22
CA LEU A 1033 35.43 4.96 19.62
C LEU A 1033 34.05 4.30 19.75
N MET A 1034 33.05 4.75 18.99
CA MET A 1034 31.72 4.11 18.92
C MET A 1034 31.81 2.63 18.50
N ARG A 1035 32.61 2.32 17.46
CA ARG A 1035 32.85 0.92 17.02
C ARG A 1035 33.61 0.10 18.07
N ARG A 1036 34.48 0.73 18.87
CA ARG A 1036 35.29 0.07 19.92
C ARG A 1036 34.53 -0.19 21.23
N SER A 1037 33.57 0.64 21.58
CA SER A 1037 32.77 0.51 22.81
C SER A 1037 31.26 0.62 22.52
N PRO A 1038 30.64 -0.42 21.92
CA PRO A 1038 29.20 -0.44 21.65
C PRO A 1038 28.39 -0.35 22.95
N GLY A 1039 27.28 0.40 22.90
CA GLY A 1039 26.43 0.73 24.05
C GLY A 1039 27.02 1.79 25.00
N GLY A 1040 28.22 2.31 24.71
CA GLY A 1040 28.90 3.34 25.50
C GLY A 1040 28.36 4.77 25.30
N TRP A 1041 28.87 5.71 26.09
CA TRP A 1041 28.39 7.10 26.12
C TRP A 1041 28.36 7.77 24.74
N ILE A 1042 29.44 7.67 23.96
CA ILE A 1042 29.55 8.27 22.62
C ILE A 1042 28.42 7.79 21.69
N GLU A 1043 28.01 6.52 21.77
CA GLU A 1043 26.89 6.01 20.97
C GLU A 1043 25.55 6.57 21.46
N ARG A 1044 25.36 6.74 22.77
CA ARG A 1044 24.12 7.28 23.36
C ARG A 1044 23.90 8.76 23.10
N GLU A 1045 24.96 9.55 22.98
CA GLU A 1045 24.86 11.00 22.73
C GLU A 1045 25.01 11.37 21.24
N THR A 1046 25.78 10.61 20.44
CA THR A 1046 26.20 11.04 19.09
C THR A 1046 25.81 10.11 17.94
N TYR A 1047 25.24 8.93 18.20
CA TYR A 1047 24.71 8.08 17.13
C TYR A 1047 23.24 8.45 16.83
N TYR A 1048 23.09 9.36 15.87
CA TYR A 1048 21.82 9.91 15.39
C TYR A 1048 21.09 8.97 14.43
#